data_AF-A0A847LB02-F1
#
_entry.id   AF-A0A847LB02-F1
#
_cell.length_a   1.000
_cell.length_b   1.000
_cell.length_c   1.000
_cell.angle_alpha   90.00
_cell.angle_beta   90.00
_cell.angle_gamma   90.00
#
_symmetry.space_group_name_H-M   'P 1'
#
loop_
_entity.id
_entity.type
_entity.pdbx_description
1 polymer ?
#
loop_
_entity_poly.entity_id
_entity_poly.type
_entity_poly.pdbx_seq_one_letter_code
_entity_poly.pdbx_strand_id
1 'polypeptide(L)'
;MNPLRRCRRGSGYIIVITFAALLGLFLVIMGRLRKGQAVLLSKSARDFVATTVGEAGLNCLLSELRADPAFRTAWYYKQTAAGAETWTSPVVSRDTSLGEVLDLEVDGVSKGVYSGRTSLGEFKLKGAPFYGAKEDAATLGLIEKELYFYVEVVSHVGDGKSDEGNSYRRIKAMLERRSPITEHLLFDGEMLDLGMGPYTAAPNQLRQGRLYGYQYITLNSLGGSDQGCELYEMEKIETPGMIRALKPTRIEFADRKSVTLTNQNDSAADKKFNPFDGFLLDGARGAHPIKFTHIPKERLLEKAKHPRKYGGLVIERNTFPISPYRNPYDPKTEYVDLDFGEYRVNLSPSDSSSGGGNDEDAPDDDSAPPYNGDDPAPLNTLRGKSLLIYSKMPLRIWGCPDRNVHIFSEGDIVMAGDFNQNPDTPQDYPDATFQNYKTKLKNGKGFHKVAAVIESQGRILIDVSRPSLFLANEMKPYFLYAFGMALHPASPDLEKEMREAFCPLDPSKRKGILGLGPPGSDGVPTARYGTLAWLYNNPHTESGPGYDANMVDLIEFLKPGPVGTTPRFGIRDDVARQQIIEEIKRACREGGNLTVEEVDRIYLMAWKWAVKEENDKPDVGCGPMALAAGLFDEAKKDLNDGIFMPEITINAALVSSTRRSSLFRIGMASPKTLDEIGNAPGGEDYGIFHYLKEPRFLIQRVYGSEIRLATQEPAYFVSGKYSPAGGLLRRRVWDPKMLTNSDFKAPEIPFTYNLLTFSEETINKETYDKF
;
A
#
# COMPACT_ATOMS: atom_id res chain seq x y z
N MET A 1 -55.20 30.58 -63.38
CA MET A 1 -55.30 29.29 -62.65
C MET A 1 -53.89 28.85 -62.28
N ASN A 2 -53.62 28.69 -60.97
CA ASN A 2 -52.34 28.27 -60.39
C ASN A 2 -51.98 26.81 -60.73
N PRO A 3 -50.68 26.51 -60.87
CA PRO A 3 -50.13 25.28 -60.32
C PRO A 3 -49.09 25.59 -59.21
N LEU A 4 -49.35 24.99 -58.05
CA LEU A 4 -48.51 25.01 -56.86
C LEU A 4 -47.12 24.41 -57.13
N ARG A 5 -46.07 25.25 -57.17
CA ARG A 5 -44.68 24.81 -56.97
C ARG A 5 -44.48 24.45 -55.49
N ARG A 6 -44.46 23.15 -55.17
CA ARG A 6 -44.12 22.63 -53.84
C ARG A 6 -42.66 22.96 -53.47
N CYS A 7 -42.48 23.72 -52.41
CA CYS A 7 -41.20 24.06 -51.79
C CYS A 7 -40.50 22.84 -51.20
N ARG A 8 -39.39 22.39 -51.81
CA ARG A 8 -38.44 21.40 -51.25
C ARG A 8 -37.42 21.99 -50.25
N ARG A 9 -37.60 23.25 -49.80
CA ARG A 9 -36.68 23.91 -48.84
C ARG A 9 -37.15 23.85 -47.38
N GLY A 10 -38.41 23.49 -47.11
CA GLY A 10 -38.94 23.40 -45.74
C GLY A 10 -38.62 22.09 -45.02
N SER A 11 -38.48 20.98 -45.75
CA SER A 11 -38.22 19.66 -45.15
C SER A 11 -36.79 19.51 -44.61
N GLY A 12 -35.80 20.18 -45.21
CA GLY A 12 -34.41 20.16 -44.75
C GLY A 12 -34.23 20.79 -43.36
N TYR A 13 -34.87 21.94 -43.11
CA TYR A 13 -34.82 22.58 -41.78
C TYR A 13 -35.54 21.74 -40.72
N ILE A 14 -36.68 21.12 -41.07
CA ILE A 14 -37.39 20.24 -40.15
C ILE A 14 -36.51 19.04 -39.79
N ILE A 15 -35.83 18.42 -40.76
CA ILE A 15 -34.92 17.29 -40.49
C ILE A 15 -33.76 17.72 -39.59
N VAL A 16 -33.12 18.87 -39.85
CA VAL A 16 -32.00 19.37 -39.04
C VAL A 16 -32.44 19.70 -37.61
N ILE A 17 -33.59 20.36 -37.43
CA ILE A 17 -34.15 20.66 -36.11
C ILE A 17 -34.52 19.36 -35.38
N THR A 18 -35.11 18.38 -36.08
CA THR A 18 -35.48 17.09 -35.49
C THR A 18 -34.24 16.29 -35.10
N PHE A 19 -33.17 16.33 -35.90
CA PHE A 19 -31.90 15.68 -35.60
C PHE A 19 -31.18 16.37 -34.44
N ALA A 20 -31.17 17.71 -34.39
CA ALA A 20 -30.62 18.47 -33.26
C ALA A 20 -31.41 18.22 -31.97
N ALA A 21 -32.74 18.11 -32.04
CA ALA A 21 -33.59 17.76 -30.91
C ALA A 21 -33.36 16.31 -30.44
N LEU A 22 -33.18 15.35 -31.36
CA LEU A 22 -32.82 13.97 -31.04
C LEU A 22 -31.43 13.86 -30.44
N LEU A 23 -30.45 14.61 -30.95
CA LEU A 23 -29.09 14.66 -30.42
C LEU A 23 -29.08 15.32 -29.03
N GLY A 24 -29.85 16.38 -28.84
CA GLY A 24 -30.08 17.01 -27.54
C GLY A 24 -30.75 16.06 -26.55
N LEU A 25 -31.79 15.33 -26.98
CA LEU A 25 -32.44 14.29 -26.18
C LEU A 25 -31.46 13.17 -25.82
N PHE A 26 -30.64 12.72 -26.78
CA PHE A 26 -29.64 11.69 -26.58
C PHE A 26 -28.53 12.15 -25.61
N LEU A 27 -28.08 13.41 -25.70
CA LEU A 27 -27.14 14.01 -24.76
C LEU A 27 -27.75 14.14 -23.35
N VAL A 28 -29.04 14.51 -23.25
CA VAL A 28 -29.77 14.52 -21.98
C VAL A 28 -29.92 13.11 -21.40
N ILE A 29 -30.22 12.11 -22.23
CA ILE A 29 -30.32 10.69 -21.84
C ILE A 29 -28.95 10.17 -21.40
N MET A 30 -27.87 10.47 -22.12
CA MET A 30 -26.49 10.13 -21.75
C MET A 30 -26.06 10.82 -20.45
N GLY A 31 -26.41 12.09 -20.26
CA GLY A 31 -26.18 12.82 -19.00
C GLY A 31 -26.97 12.21 -17.83
N ARG A 32 -28.20 11.75 -18.08
CA ARG A 32 -29.01 11.02 -17.10
C ARG A 32 -28.52 9.59 -16.83
N LEU A 33 -27.99 8.88 -17.83
CA LEU A 33 -27.39 7.55 -17.70
C LEU A 33 -26.10 7.59 -16.86
N ARG A 34 -25.25 8.61 -17.07
CA ARG A 34 -24.07 8.85 -16.21
C ARG A 34 -24.46 9.13 -14.76
N LYS A 35 -25.50 9.94 -14.51
CA LYS A 35 -26.07 10.14 -13.16
C LYS A 35 -26.74 8.88 -12.60
N GLY A 36 -27.32 8.04 -13.48
CA GLY A 36 -27.98 6.78 -13.12
C GLY A 36 -27.04 5.67 -12.66
N GLN A 37 -25.78 5.66 -13.10
CA GLN A 37 -24.78 4.70 -12.61
C GLN A 37 -24.56 4.82 -11.09
N ALA A 38 -24.59 6.02 -10.51
CA ALA A 38 -24.47 6.22 -9.06
C ALA A 38 -25.71 5.76 -8.27
N VAL A 39 -26.90 5.84 -8.89
CA VAL A 39 -28.16 5.33 -8.31
C VAL A 39 -28.19 3.80 -8.28
N LEU A 40 -27.52 3.15 -9.24
CA LEU A 40 -27.40 1.68 -9.34
C LEU A 40 -26.36 1.07 -8.40
N LEU A 41 -25.51 1.89 -7.76
CA LEU A 41 -24.55 1.42 -6.76
C LEU A 41 -25.29 0.94 -5.49
N SER A 42 -24.73 -0.07 -4.81
CA SER A 42 -25.15 -0.38 -3.44
C SER A 42 -24.87 0.82 -2.52
N LYS A 43 -25.58 0.92 -1.39
CA LYS A 43 -25.31 1.97 -0.40
C LYS A 43 -23.85 1.97 0.05
N SER A 44 -23.27 0.79 0.29
CA SER A 44 -21.85 0.63 0.63
C SER A 44 -20.89 1.14 -0.45
N ALA A 45 -21.22 0.94 -1.73
CA ALA A 45 -20.41 1.46 -2.83
C ALA A 45 -20.54 2.98 -2.96
N ARG A 46 -21.74 3.56 -2.81
CA ARG A 46 -21.91 5.03 -2.77
C ARG A 46 -21.15 5.66 -1.61
N ASP A 47 -21.23 5.03 -0.44
CA ASP A 47 -20.51 5.40 0.77
C ASP A 47 -19.00 5.47 0.51
N PHE A 48 -18.43 4.42 -0.07
CA PHE A 48 -17.02 4.38 -0.44
C PHE A 48 -16.64 5.46 -1.47
N VAL A 49 -17.48 5.68 -2.48
CA VAL A 49 -17.25 6.75 -3.47
C VAL A 49 -17.31 8.12 -2.80
N ALA A 50 -18.24 8.35 -1.87
CA ALA A 50 -18.33 9.60 -1.12
C ALA A 50 -17.06 9.82 -0.28
N THR A 51 -16.53 8.79 0.37
CA THR A 51 -15.23 8.86 1.06
C THR A 51 -14.13 9.27 0.08
N THR A 52 -14.07 8.63 -1.09
CA THR A 52 -13.06 8.92 -2.12
C THR A 52 -13.15 10.37 -2.62
N VAL A 53 -14.38 10.91 -2.77
CA VAL A 53 -14.62 12.31 -3.13
C VAL A 53 -14.17 13.25 -2.00
N GLY A 54 -14.38 12.88 -0.73
CA GLY A 54 -13.86 13.62 0.41
C GLY A 54 -12.33 13.61 0.48
N GLU A 55 -11.71 12.46 0.26
CA GLU A 55 -10.25 12.33 0.20
C GLU A 55 -9.65 13.16 -0.95
N ALA A 56 -10.39 13.31 -2.05
CA ALA A 56 -10.00 14.21 -3.13
C ALA A 56 -9.90 15.66 -2.64
N GLY A 57 -10.89 16.13 -1.88
CA GLY A 57 -10.86 17.46 -1.27
C GLY A 57 -9.64 17.65 -0.37
N LEU A 58 -9.32 16.66 0.46
CA LEU A 58 -8.11 16.69 1.31
C LEU A 58 -6.83 16.75 0.46
N ASN A 59 -6.73 15.98 -0.62
CA ASN A 59 -5.58 16.04 -1.54
C ASN A 59 -5.48 17.39 -2.26
N CYS A 60 -6.61 17.98 -2.67
CA CYS A 60 -6.63 19.33 -3.24
C CYS A 60 -6.11 20.35 -2.23
N LEU A 61 -6.58 20.32 -0.97
CA LEU A 61 -6.07 21.19 0.08
C LEU A 61 -4.55 21.01 0.29
N LEU A 62 -4.07 19.77 0.37
CA LEU A 62 -2.63 19.51 0.52
C LEU A 62 -1.82 20.05 -0.66
N SER A 63 -2.40 20.03 -1.85
CA SER A 63 -1.78 20.57 -3.06
C SER A 63 -1.79 22.09 -3.05
N GLU A 64 -2.88 22.72 -2.60
CA GLU A 64 -2.95 24.15 -2.36
C GLU A 64 -1.96 24.60 -1.29
N LEU A 65 -1.83 23.86 -0.19
CA LEU A 65 -0.86 24.11 0.88
C LEU A 65 0.60 23.98 0.41
N ARG A 66 0.85 23.08 -0.56
CA ARG A 66 2.16 23.01 -1.22
C ARG A 66 2.41 24.18 -2.16
N ALA A 67 1.36 24.74 -2.77
CA ALA A 67 1.48 25.88 -3.65
C ALA A 67 1.61 27.20 -2.89
N ASP A 68 0.78 27.39 -1.87
CA ASP A 68 0.86 28.46 -0.90
C ASP A 68 0.78 27.87 0.52
N PRO A 69 1.89 27.86 1.28
CA PRO A 69 1.91 27.39 2.67
C PRO A 69 0.98 28.15 3.62
N ALA A 70 0.51 29.33 3.22
CA ALA A 70 -0.47 30.13 3.94
C ALA A 70 -1.93 29.87 3.51
N PHE A 71 -2.16 28.93 2.57
CA PHE A 71 -3.50 28.57 2.14
C PHE A 71 -4.36 28.12 3.32
N ARG A 72 -5.56 28.68 3.41
CA ARG A 72 -6.52 28.41 4.46
C ARG A 72 -7.90 28.85 4.02
N THR A 73 -8.93 28.21 4.54
CA THR A 73 -10.32 28.62 4.34
C THR A 73 -10.83 29.48 5.49
N ALA A 74 -10.21 29.40 6.67
CA ALA A 74 -10.45 30.29 7.80
C ALA A 74 -9.13 30.67 8.48
N TRP A 75 -9.11 31.75 9.27
CA TRP A 75 -7.88 32.17 9.94
C TRP A 75 -7.42 31.17 11.00
N TYR A 76 -8.35 30.69 11.83
CA TYR A 76 -8.05 29.66 12.81
C TYR A 76 -9.25 28.74 13.06
N TYR A 77 -8.94 27.51 13.42
CA TYR A 77 -9.85 26.60 14.09
C TYR A 77 -9.61 26.63 15.60
N LYS A 78 -10.68 26.70 16.40
CA LYS A 78 -10.60 26.65 17.87
C LYS A 78 -11.56 25.60 18.40
N GLN A 79 -11.06 24.75 19.29
CA GLN A 79 -11.90 23.90 20.13
C GLN A 79 -11.94 24.49 21.55
N THR A 80 -13.13 24.75 22.06
CA THR A 80 -13.30 25.28 23.43
C THR A 80 -13.27 24.15 24.46
N ALA A 81 -13.00 24.49 25.74
CA ALA A 81 -13.01 23.52 26.84
C ALA A 81 -14.36 22.78 27.04
N ALA A 82 -15.45 23.33 26.49
CA ALA A 82 -16.78 22.72 26.48
C ALA A 82 -17.05 21.86 25.21
N GLY A 83 -16.04 21.63 24.38
CA GLY A 83 -16.15 20.84 23.14
C GLY A 83 -16.76 21.58 21.96
N ALA A 84 -17.13 22.86 22.09
CA ALA A 84 -17.65 23.63 20.95
C ALA A 84 -16.52 23.96 19.97
N GLU A 85 -16.69 23.54 18.71
CA GLU A 85 -15.79 23.79 17.58
C GLU A 85 -16.16 25.09 16.89
N THR A 86 -15.18 25.96 16.60
CA THR A 86 -15.44 27.25 15.91
C THR A 86 -14.38 27.57 14.88
N TRP A 87 -14.84 27.84 13.65
CA TRP A 87 -14.04 28.39 12.55
C TRP A 87 -14.06 29.91 12.65
N THR A 88 -12.91 30.53 12.85
CA THR A 88 -12.80 31.98 13.06
C THR A 88 -12.37 32.71 11.81
N SER A 89 -13.03 33.83 11.51
CA SER A 89 -12.75 34.72 10.37
C SER A 89 -12.64 33.94 9.05
N PRO A 90 -13.77 33.48 8.47
CA PRO A 90 -13.77 32.76 7.19
C PRO A 90 -13.20 33.64 6.08
N VAL A 91 -12.37 33.05 5.21
CA VAL A 91 -11.81 33.72 4.04
C VAL A 91 -12.94 34.02 3.06
N VAL A 92 -13.08 35.30 2.67
CA VAL A 92 -14.20 35.76 1.84
C VAL A 92 -14.18 35.11 0.46
N SER A 93 -13.05 35.16 -0.22
CA SER A 93 -12.83 34.54 -1.53
C SER A 93 -11.34 34.28 -1.74
N ARG A 94 -10.99 33.19 -2.42
CA ARG A 94 -9.64 32.90 -2.87
C ARG A 94 -9.66 31.94 -4.05
N ASP A 95 -8.95 32.26 -5.13
CA ASP A 95 -8.87 31.37 -6.29
C ASP A 95 -8.01 30.13 -6.00
N THR A 96 -8.27 29.04 -6.72
CA THR A 96 -7.47 27.82 -6.64
C THR A 96 -6.15 27.97 -7.38
N SER A 97 -5.07 27.43 -6.82
CA SER A 97 -3.77 27.36 -7.49
C SER A 97 -3.65 26.13 -8.40
N LEU A 98 -4.63 25.23 -8.34
CA LEU A 98 -4.64 23.99 -9.11
C LEU A 98 -4.96 24.29 -10.58
N GLY A 99 -4.21 23.64 -11.48
CA GLY A 99 -4.47 23.70 -12.92
C GLY A 99 -5.66 22.81 -13.31
N GLU A 100 -5.87 22.62 -14.61
CA GLU A 100 -6.82 21.61 -15.08
C GLU A 100 -6.34 20.22 -14.65
N VAL A 101 -7.19 19.53 -13.86
CA VAL A 101 -6.95 18.17 -13.39
C VAL A 101 -8.09 17.27 -13.87
N LEU A 102 -7.93 16.71 -15.07
CA LEU A 102 -8.81 15.65 -15.60
C LEU A 102 -10.31 15.97 -15.49
N ASP A 103 -11.04 15.26 -14.61
CA ASP A 103 -12.49 15.40 -14.36
C ASP A 103 -12.82 16.08 -13.02
N LEU A 104 -11.82 16.68 -12.37
CA LEU A 104 -11.98 17.48 -11.17
C LEU A 104 -12.10 18.95 -11.55
N GLU A 105 -13.21 19.57 -11.16
CA GLU A 105 -13.40 21.01 -11.19
C GLU A 105 -13.34 21.54 -9.76
N VAL A 106 -12.59 22.62 -9.56
CA VAL A 106 -12.39 23.24 -8.24
C VAL A 106 -12.76 24.71 -8.33
N ASP A 107 -13.62 25.17 -7.41
CA ASP A 107 -14.19 26.51 -7.43
C ASP A 107 -13.36 27.52 -6.59
N GLY A 108 -12.29 27.07 -5.93
CA GLY A 108 -11.56 27.87 -4.96
C GLY A 108 -12.29 27.98 -3.61
N VAL A 109 -11.91 28.98 -2.80
CA VAL A 109 -12.54 29.28 -1.51
C VAL A 109 -13.59 30.36 -1.69
N SER A 110 -14.78 30.14 -1.13
CA SER A 110 -15.83 31.16 -0.99
C SER A 110 -16.46 31.08 0.39
N LYS A 111 -16.51 32.21 1.11
CA LYS A 111 -17.07 32.32 2.48
C LYS A 111 -16.53 31.25 3.44
N GLY A 112 -15.25 30.95 3.30
CA GLY A 112 -14.50 30.00 4.11
C GLY A 112 -14.75 28.53 3.81
N VAL A 113 -15.36 28.22 2.67
CA VAL A 113 -15.53 26.86 2.16
C VAL A 113 -14.76 26.71 0.85
N TYR A 114 -13.92 25.70 0.76
CA TYR A 114 -13.25 25.29 -0.46
C TYR A 114 -14.02 24.15 -1.11
N SER A 115 -14.46 24.32 -2.35
CA SER A 115 -15.37 23.36 -3.00
C SER A 115 -14.79 22.79 -4.28
N GLY A 116 -15.15 21.55 -4.56
CA GLY A 116 -14.84 20.93 -5.83
C GLY A 116 -15.83 19.82 -6.18
N ARG A 117 -15.84 19.46 -7.46
CA ARG A 117 -16.75 18.48 -8.01
C ARG A 117 -16.05 17.57 -9.00
N THR A 118 -16.55 16.35 -9.05
CA THR A 118 -16.14 15.31 -9.99
C THR A 118 -17.35 14.84 -10.77
N SER A 119 -17.13 13.96 -11.73
CA SER A 119 -18.21 13.24 -12.41
C SER A 119 -19.09 12.38 -11.48
N LEU A 120 -18.59 12.03 -10.28
CA LEU A 120 -19.23 11.11 -9.33
C LEU A 120 -19.88 11.80 -8.13
N GLY A 121 -19.44 13.00 -7.77
CA GLY A 121 -19.91 13.70 -6.57
C GLY A 121 -19.15 14.99 -6.30
N GLU A 122 -19.54 15.67 -5.23
CA GLU A 122 -18.99 16.96 -4.81
C GLU A 122 -18.43 16.90 -3.39
N PHE A 123 -17.45 17.77 -3.10
CA PHE A 123 -16.94 17.98 -1.76
C PHE A 123 -16.94 19.47 -1.40
N LYS A 124 -17.07 19.72 -0.10
CA LYS A 124 -16.83 21.00 0.56
C LYS A 124 -15.80 20.78 1.65
N LEU A 125 -14.86 21.70 1.77
CA LEU A 125 -13.73 21.58 2.68
C LEU A 125 -13.56 22.86 3.49
N LYS A 126 -13.22 22.69 4.76
CA LYS A 126 -12.71 23.74 5.65
C LYS A 126 -11.33 23.32 6.14
N GLY A 127 -10.39 24.25 6.14
CA GLY A 127 -9.02 24.00 6.53
C GLY A 127 -8.40 25.24 7.15
N ALA A 128 -7.89 25.15 8.37
CA ALA A 128 -7.26 26.28 9.05
C ALA A 128 -6.20 25.82 10.07
N PRO A 129 -5.21 26.68 10.37
CA PRO A 129 -4.33 26.47 11.52
C PRO A 129 -5.11 26.28 12.82
N PHE A 130 -4.66 25.35 13.67
CA PHE A 130 -5.27 25.06 14.97
C PHE A 130 -4.79 26.07 16.01
N TYR A 131 -5.73 26.77 16.64
CA TYR A 131 -5.43 27.77 17.66
C TYR A 131 -5.44 27.17 19.06
N GLY A 132 -4.36 27.37 19.81
CA GLY A 132 -4.28 27.05 21.24
C GLY A 132 -3.52 25.77 21.60
N ALA A 133 -2.69 25.24 20.69
CA ALA A 133 -1.64 24.32 21.11
C ALA A 133 -0.76 25.03 22.16
N LYS A 134 -0.55 24.38 23.30
CA LYS A 134 0.35 24.91 24.33
C LYS A 134 1.76 24.55 23.90
N GLU A 135 2.61 25.56 23.72
CA GLU A 135 4.03 25.35 23.49
C GLU A 135 4.61 24.49 24.63
N ASP A 136 5.26 23.37 24.29
CA ASP A 136 6.02 22.58 25.25
C ASP A 136 7.38 23.26 25.47
N ALA A 137 7.77 23.43 26.73
CA ALA A 137 9.08 23.96 27.07
C ALA A 137 10.23 23.02 26.64
N ALA A 138 9.93 21.76 26.32
CA ALA A 138 10.89 20.80 25.77
C ALA A 138 11.11 20.94 24.25
N THR A 139 10.20 21.60 23.51
CA THR A 139 10.25 21.77 22.04
C THR A 139 10.73 23.16 21.63
N LEU A 140 11.87 23.60 22.19
CA LEU A 140 12.44 24.96 22.11
C LEU A 140 12.78 25.50 20.69
N GLY A 141 12.45 24.77 19.63
CA GLY A 141 12.68 25.17 18.24
C GLY A 141 11.45 25.10 17.32
N LEU A 142 10.29 24.72 17.85
CA LEU A 142 9.04 24.66 17.10
C LEU A 142 8.02 25.62 17.70
N ILE A 143 7.23 26.25 16.83
CA ILE A 143 6.08 27.04 17.25
C ILE A 143 4.85 26.14 17.09
N GLU A 144 4.51 25.38 18.13
CA GLU A 144 3.49 24.32 18.08
C GLU A 144 2.12 24.86 17.67
N LYS A 145 1.78 26.09 18.07
CA LYS A 145 0.54 26.75 17.62
C LYS A 145 0.48 27.02 16.11
N GLU A 146 1.59 26.90 15.40
CA GLU A 146 1.72 27.08 13.95
C GLU A 146 2.02 25.76 13.21
N LEU A 147 2.21 24.65 13.93
CA LEU A 147 2.42 23.32 13.34
C LEU A 147 1.11 22.69 12.93
N TYR A 148 0.07 22.79 13.75
CA TYR A 148 -1.14 21.99 13.54
C TYR A 148 -2.14 22.70 12.64
N PHE A 149 -2.71 21.95 11.70
CA PHE A 149 -3.70 22.43 10.75
C PHE A 149 -4.89 21.47 10.77
N TYR A 150 -6.06 21.98 11.13
CA TYR A 150 -7.27 21.18 11.22
C TYR A 150 -8.05 21.26 9.91
N VAL A 151 -8.54 20.11 9.46
CA VAL A 151 -9.26 19.94 8.20
C VAL A 151 -10.56 19.20 8.45
N GLU A 152 -11.62 19.71 7.88
CA GLU A 152 -12.90 19.03 7.80
C GLU A 152 -13.35 19.03 6.34
N VAL A 153 -13.66 17.86 5.79
CA VAL A 153 -14.20 17.70 4.44
C VAL A 153 -15.54 17.02 4.57
N VAL A 154 -16.56 17.55 3.92
CA VAL A 154 -17.82 16.86 3.70
C VAL A 154 -17.99 16.57 2.23
N SER A 155 -18.51 15.40 1.89
CA SER A 155 -18.71 14.97 0.51
C SER A 155 -20.10 14.39 0.31
N HIS A 156 -20.58 14.53 -0.92
CA HIS A 156 -21.89 14.04 -1.34
C HIS A 156 -21.76 13.27 -2.66
N VAL A 157 -22.34 12.08 -2.68
CA VAL A 157 -22.49 11.23 -3.87
C VAL A 157 -23.93 10.75 -3.96
N GLY A 158 -24.61 11.06 -5.07
CA GLY A 158 -25.98 10.66 -5.31
C GLY A 158 -26.74 11.66 -6.18
N ASP A 159 -28.01 11.37 -6.48
CA ASP A 159 -28.83 12.20 -7.36
C ASP A 159 -29.67 13.27 -6.62
N GLY A 160 -29.54 13.33 -5.28
CA GLY A 160 -30.18 14.34 -4.43
C GLY A 160 -31.68 14.12 -4.19
N LYS A 161 -32.29 13.05 -4.72
CA LYS A 161 -33.75 12.89 -4.73
C LYS A 161 -34.34 12.07 -3.58
N SER A 162 -33.60 11.12 -3.02
CA SER A 162 -34.03 10.33 -1.86
C SER A 162 -32.87 10.06 -0.90
N ASP A 163 -33.15 9.92 0.40
CA ASP A 163 -32.11 9.66 1.40
C ASP A 163 -31.43 8.30 1.19
N GLU A 164 -32.11 7.33 0.57
CA GLU A 164 -31.53 6.02 0.22
C GLU A 164 -30.60 6.10 -1.01
N GLY A 165 -30.80 7.08 -1.89
CA GLY A 165 -30.03 7.31 -3.11
C GLY A 165 -28.81 8.22 -2.95
N ASN A 166 -28.61 8.78 -1.74
CA ASN A 166 -27.49 9.66 -1.43
C ASN A 166 -26.58 9.06 -0.37
N SER A 167 -25.29 9.37 -0.47
CA SER A 167 -24.33 9.18 0.59
C SER A 167 -23.67 10.51 0.94
N TYR A 168 -23.59 10.78 2.24
CA TYR A 168 -22.92 11.95 2.78
C TYR A 168 -21.86 11.47 3.77
N ARG A 169 -20.62 11.87 3.52
CA ARG A 169 -19.47 11.54 4.36
C ARG A 169 -18.84 12.80 4.90
N ARG A 170 -18.26 12.68 6.10
CA ARG A 170 -17.38 13.69 6.66
C ARG A 170 -16.04 13.04 7.00
N ILE A 171 -14.97 13.70 6.59
CA ILE A 171 -13.60 13.41 6.98
C ILE A 171 -13.14 14.54 7.89
N LYS A 172 -12.58 14.19 9.05
CA LYS A 172 -11.83 15.12 9.91
C LYS A 172 -10.39 14.66 9.94
N ALA A 173 -9.48 15.62 9.79
CA ALA A 173 -8.06 15.36 9.78
C ALA A 173 -7.30 16.45 10.52
N MET A 174 -6.30 16.05 11.31
CA MET A 174 -5.28 16.95 11.82
C MET A 174 -4.02 16.73 11.01
N LEU A 175 -3.51 17.80 10.43
CA LEU A 175 -2.24 17.82 9.73
C LEU A 175 -1.18 18.48 10.62
N GLU A 176 0.03 17.96 10.57
CA GLU A 176 1.22 18.56 11.14
C GLU A 176 2.05 19.14 10.00
N ARG A 177 2.11 20.47 9.93
CA ARG A 177 2.99 21.21 9.06
C ARG A 177 4.40 21.21 9.65
N ARG A 178 5.34 20.63 8.93
CA ARG A 178 6.77 20.60 9.24
C ARG A 178 7.51 21.30 8.13
N SER A 179 8.60 21.98 8.47
CA SER A 179 9.42 22.69 7.51
C SER A 179 10.82 22.09 7.56
N PRO A 180 11.18 21.23 6.59
CA PRO A 180 12.47 20.57 6.59
C PRO A 180 13.64 21.56 6.65
N ILE A 181 13.52 22.75 6.06
CA ILE A 181 14.59 23.76 6.13
C ILE A 181 14.79 24.29 7.55
N THR A 182 13.73 24.38 8.36
CA THR A 182 13.79 24.93 9.72
C THR A 182 14.25 23.91 10.76
N GLU A 183 14.07 22.63 10.44
CA GLU A 183 14.24 21.51 11.39
C GLU A 183 15.46 20.65 11.09
N HIS A 184 15.98 20.72 9.87
CA HIS A 184 17.08 19.89 9.40
C HIS A 184 18.12 20.74 8.68
N LEU A 185 19.34 20.23 8.64
CA LEU A 185 20.34 20.69 7.68
C LEU A 185 19.96 20.13 6.32
N LEU A 186 19.91 20.96 5.29
CA LEU A 186 19.46 20.55 3.97
C LEU A 186 20.65 20.29 3.05
N PHE A 187 20.66 19.13 2.40
CA PHE A 187 21.62 18.82 1.35
C PHE A 187 20.87 18.32 0.11
N ASP A 188 20.98 19.04 -1.00
CA ASP A 188 20.29 18.71 -2.25
C ASP A 188 21.16 17.90 -3.24
N GLY A 189 22.34 17.45 -2.81
CA GLY A 189 23.35 16.81 -3.65
C GLY A 189 24.40 17.79 -4.19
N GLU A 190 24.10 19.09 -4.17
CA GLU A 190 24.98 20.17 -4.60
C GLU A 190 25.32 21.13 -3.45
N MET A 191 24.33 21.71 -2.79
CA MET A 191 24.47 22.66 -1.70
C MET A 191 24.10 22.03 -0.36
N LEU A 192 24.94 22.25 0.66
CA LEU A 192 24.60 22.03 2.06
C LEU A 192 24.21 23.38 2.69
N ASP A 193 22.98 23.48 3.17
CA ASP A 193 22.47 24.64 3.88
C ASP A 193 22.30 24.36 5.37
N LEU A 194 22.91 25.20 6.20
CA LEU A 194 22.83 25.12 7.66
C LEU A 194 21.67 25.96 8.24
N GLY A 195 20.61 26.16 7.46
CA GLY A 195 19.44 26.98 7.80
C GLY A 195 18.53 26.44 8.90
N MET A 196 19.04 25.73 9.92
CA MET A 196 18.22 25.27 11.05
C MET A 196 17.74 26.50 11.86
N GLY A 197 16.43 26.75 11.97
CA GLY A 197 15.87 28.01 12.51
C GLY A 197 14.49 28.36 11.94
N PRO A 198 13.85 29.50 12.21
CA PRO A 198 14.44 30.72 12.74
C PRO A 198 14.42 30.75 14.27
N TYR A 199 15.60 30.83 14.88
CA TYR A 199 15.74 31.03 16.33
C TYR A 199 15.94 32.51 16.60
N THR A 200 14.93 33.18 17.15
CA THR A 200 14.98 34.64 17.38
C THR A 200 15.71 35.03 18.66
N ALA A 201 15.82 34.10 19.62
CA ALA A 201 16.39 34.36 20.94
C ALA A 201 17.90 34.09 21.05
N ALA A 202 18.41 33.05 20.39
CA ALA A 202 19.81 32.65 20.43
C ALA A 202 20.21 31.84 19.18
N PRO A 203 21.49 31.83 18.77
CA PRO A 203 21.96 30.94 17.72
C PRO A 203 21.87 29.47 18.11
N ASN A 204 21.63 28.60 17.13
CA ASN A 204 21.78 27.15 17.28
C ASN A 204 23.22 26.75 17.53
N GLN A 205 23.41 25.60 18.17
CA GLN A 205 24.73 25.02 18.39
C GLN A 205 24.84 23.67 17.71
N LEU A 206 25.62 23.61 16.63
CA LEU A 206 26.01 22.35 16.02
C LEU A 206 27.36 21.93 16.62
N ARG A 207 27.38 20.77 17.30
CA ARG A 207 28.56 20.27 18.00
C ARG A 207 29.05 18.99 17.33
N GLN A 208 30.36 18.83 17.21
CA GLN A 208 31.06 17.61 16.78
C GLN A 208 30.58 17.06 15.44
N GLY A 209 31.34 17.30 14.36
CA GLY A 209 30.98 16.74 13.06
C GLY A 209 31.87 17.19 11.90
N ARG A 210 31.56 16.62 10.74
CA ARG A 210 32.12 17.01 9.44
C ARG A 210 31.02 17.55 8.54
N LEU A 211 31.20 18.75 8.01
CA LEU A 211 30.26 19.37 7.08
C LEU A 211 30.77 19.25 5.65
N TYR A 212 29.88 18.86 4.74
CA TYR A 212 30.21 18.71 3.33
C TYR A 212 29.10 19.23 2.41
N GLY A 213 29.49 20.06 1.44
CA GLY A 213 28.65 20.44 0.30
C GLY A 213 29.40 20.20 -1.01
N TYR A 214 28.72 19.88 -2.12
CA TYR A 214 29.40 19.62 -3.40
C TYR A 214 29.72 20.92 -4.14
N GLN A 215 28.74 21.75 -4.49
CA GLN A 215 28.96 23.09 -5.04
C GLN A 215 29.01 24.18 -3.97
N TYR A 216 28.24 24.06 -2.88
CA TYR A 216 28.15 25.13 -1.89
C TYR A 216 27.95 24.62 -0.47
N ILE A 217 28.48 25.36 0.50
CA ILE A 217 28.01 25.34 1.89
C ILE A 217 27.53 26.75 2.24
N THR A 218 26.27 26.89 2.66
CA THR A 218 25.73 28.17 3.15
C THR A 218 25.58 28.12 4.66
N LEU A 219 26.24 29.07 5.34
CA LEU A 219 26.07 29.29 6.77
C LEU A 219 24.97 30.35 6.95
N ASN A 220 23.84 29.92 7.50
CA ASN A 220 22.70 30.71 7.98
C ASN A 220 21.86 31.37 6.88
N SER A 221 20.82 30.69 6.36
CA SER A 221 20.00 31.13 5.23
C SER A 221 18.62 31.71 5.57
N LEU A 222 18.13 31.58 6.80
CA LEU A 222 16.74 31.91 7.15
C LEU A 222 16.48 33.38 7.49
N GLY A 223 16.70 34.28 6.53
CA GLY A 223 16.20 35.65 6.57
C GLY A 223 16.73 36.51 7.74
N GLY A 224 16.10 37.68 7.95
CA GLY A 224 16.62 38.73 8.83
C GLY A 224 16.57 38.41 10.33
N SER A 225 15.49 37.79 10.81
CA SER A 225 15.20 37.59 12.25
C SER A 225 15.89 36.39 12.89
N ASP A 226 16.42 35.46 12.10
CA ASP A 226 17.12 34.27 12.61
C ASP A 226 18.51 34.61 13.18
N GLN A 227 18.86 34.10 14.35
CA GLN A 227 20.21 34.27 14.92
C GLN A 227 21.24 33.30 14.30
N GLY A 228 20.78 32.33 13.49
CA GLY A 228 21.63 31.40 12.75
C GLY A 228 22.21 30.28 13.61
N CYS A 229 23.27 29.65 13.13
CA CYS A 229 23.99 28.57 13.77
C CYS A 229 25.41 29.00 14.17
N GLU A 230 25.90 28.44 15.26
CA GLU A 230 27.30 28.41 15.68
C GLU A 230 27.79 26.95 15.68
N LEU A 231 29.02 26.76 15.24
CA LEU A 231 29.64 25.45 15.11
C LEU A 231 30.69 25.25 16.20
N TYR A 232 30.71 24.09 16.84
CA TYR A 232 31.60 23.74 17.93
C TYR A 232 32.27 22.38 17.69
N GLU A 233 33.57 22.30 17.98
CA GLU A 233 34.34 21.05 17.87
C GLU A 233 34.25 20.40 16.47
N MET A 234 34.24 21.22 15.41
CA MET A 234 34.16 20.74 14.03
C MET A 234 35.45 20.01 13.62
N GLU A 235 35.31 18.78 13.15
CA GLU A 235 36.45 17.98 12.67
C GLU A 235 36.88 18.42 11.27
N LYS A 236 35.91 18.85 10.44
CA LYS A 236 36.18 19.32 9.08
C LYS A 236 34.96 20.01 8.47
N ILE A 237 35.17 21.03 7.65
CA ILE A 237 34.14 21.66 6.82
C ILE A 237 34.74 21.75 5.42
N GLU A 238 34.20 21.04 4.44
CA GLU A 238 34.77 21.02 3.10
C GLU A 238 33.77 21.03 1.95
N THR A 239 34.10 21.72 0.87
CA THR A 239 33.33 21.69 -0.39
C THR A 239 34.23 21.95 -1.59
N PRO A 240 34.19 21.18 -2.68
CA PRO A 240 34.95 21.52 -3.88
C PRO A 240 34.42 22.78 -4.59
N GLY A 241 33.28 23.33 -4.17
CA GLY A 241 32.83 24.67 -4.58
C GLY A 241 33.14 25.73 -3.52
N MET A 242 32.14 26.47 -3.02
CA MET A 242 32.34 27.62 -2.13
C MET A 242 31.63 27.51 -0.78
N ILE A 243 32.28 27.99 0.28
CA ILE A 243 31.67 28.22 1.59
C ILE A 243 31.26 29.68 1.68
N ARG A 244 29.98 29.94 1.98
CA ARG A 244 29.42 31.30 2.07
C ARG A 244 28.83 31.53 3.46
N ALA A 245 29.24 32.62 4.11
CA ALA A 245 28.69 33.04 5.39
C ALA A 245 27.75 34.22 5.17
N LEU A 246 26.44 33.96 5.14
CA LEU A 246 25.42 34.98 4.94
C LEU A 246 25.25 35.85 6.20
N LYS A 247 25.52 35.27 7.38
CA LYS A 247 25.65 35.95 8.66
C LYS A 247 26.97 35.59 9.35
N PRO A 248 27.52 36.46 10.23
CA PRO A 248 28.67 36.11 11.04
C PRO A 248 28.43 34.80 11.80
N THR A 249 29.25 33.80 11.51
CA THR A 249 29.09 32.43 12.04
C THR A 249 30.33 32.06 12.82
N ARG A 250 30.19 31.81 14.12
CA ARG A 250 31.28 31.28 14.95
C ARG A 250 31.52 29.81 14.60
N ILE A 251 32.78 29.45 14.40
CA ILE A 251 33.23 28.09 14.14
C ILE A 251 34.36 27.79 15.11
N GLU A 252 34.20 26.79 15.96
CA GLU A 252 35.26 26.19 16.76
C GLU A 252 35.58 24.81 16.19
N PHE A 253 36.86 24.54 15.93
CA PHE A 253 37.36 23.29 15.39
C PHE A 253 37.71 22.30 16.51
N ALA A 254 37.90 21.03 16.16
CA ALA A 254 38.24 19.97 17.10
C ALA A 254 39.56 20.22 17.86
N ASP A 255 40.47 21.03 17.31
CA ASP A 255 41.72 21.46 17.95
C ASP A 255 41.56 22.67 18.89
N ARG A 256 40.31 23.07 19.19
CA ARG A 256 39.92 24.24 20.01
C ARG A 256 40.24 25.60 19.39
N LYS A 257 40.80 25.68 18.18
CA LYS A 257 40.89 26.97 17.47
C LYS A 257 39.49 27.41 17.05
N SER A 258 39.26 28.73 17.03
CA SER A 258 37.98 29.28 16.61
C SER A 258 38.13 30.46 15.65
N VAL A 259 37.19 30.60 14.74
CA VAL A 259 37.06 31.70 13.78
C VAL A 259 35.62 32.16 13.70
N THR A 260 35.39 33.44 13.38
CA THR A 260 34.09 33.91 12.91
C THR A 260 34.16 34.12 11.40
N LEU A 261 33.40 33.31 10.66
CA LEU A 261 33.29 33.43 9.20
C LEU A 261 32.18 34.44 8.86
N THR A 262 32.47 35.34 7.93
CA THR A 262 31.58 36.40 7.43
C THR A 262 31.72 36.51 5.92
N ASN A 263 30.83 37.25 5.26
CA ASN A 263 30.95 37.54 3.82
C ASN A 263 32.23 38.31 3.41
N GLN A 264 33.06 38.77 4.36
CA GLN A 264 34.35 39.42 4.08
C GLN A 264 35.56 38.48 4.16
N ASN A 265 35.39 37.26 4.68
CA ASN A 265 36.46 36.27 4.82
C ASN A 265 36.00 34.83 4.49
N ASP A 266 34.86 34.68 3.82
CA ASP A 266 34.37 33.42 3.24
C ASP A 266 35.04 33.11 1.88
N SER A 267 34.67 32.00 1.23
CA SER A 267 35.29 31.55 -0.03
C SER A 267 35.18 32.57 -1.17
N ALA A 268 34.24 33.51 -1.13
CA ALA A 268 34.15 34.57 -2.14
C ALA A 268 35.24 35.64 -1.95
N ALA A 269 35.77 35.78 -0.73
CA ALA A 269 36.88 36.65 -0.39
C ALA A 269 38.23 35.90 -0.49
N ASP A 270 38.59 35.49 -1.71
CA ASP A 270 39.73 34.59 -1.98
C ASP A 270 41.04 34.95 -1.23
N LYS A 271 41.43 36.22 -1.18
CA LYS A 271 42.67 36.63 -0.49
C LYS A 271 42.60 36.57 1.04
N LYS A 272 41.41 36.43 1.61
CA LYS A 272 41.14 36.52 3.06
C LYS A 272 40.63 35.21 3.67
N PHE A 273 40.22 34.26 2.85
CA PHE A 273 39.79 32.94 3.31
C PHE A 273 41.00 32.11 3.77
N ASN A 274 40.96 31.66 5.02
CA ASN A 274 42.01 30.87 5.64
C ASN A 274 41.55 29.40 5.75
N PRO A 275 42.33 28.42 5.28
CA PRO A 275 41.93 27.02 5.34
C PRO A 275 42.07 26.35 6.72
N PHE A 276 42.62 27.07 7.71
CA PHE A 276 42.81 26.62 9.10
C PHE A 276 43.37 25.20 9.18
N ASP A 277 44.59 25.00 8.69
CA ASP A 277 45.28 23.69 8.72
C ASP A 277 44.50 22.52 8.08
N GLY A 278 43.55 22.81 7.18
CA GLY A 278 42.74 21.82 6.49
C GLY A 278 41.40 21.49 7.17
N PHE A 279 41.08 22.16 8.28
CA PHE A 279 39.77 22.04 8.93
C PHE A 279 38.67 22.76 8.16
N LEU A 280 38.99 23.76 7.33
CA LEU A 280 38.04 24.52 6.52
C LEU A 280 38.55 24.57 5.07
N LEU A 281 37.97 23.81 4.15
CA LEU A 281 38.47 23.67 2.79
C LEU A 281 37.42 24.03 1.75
N ASP A 282 37.83 24.79 0.75
CA ASP A 282 37.04 25.01 -0.46
C ASP A 282 37.77 24.49 -1.71
N GLY A 283 37.14 24.57 -2.88
CA GLY A 283 37.71 24.02 -4.11
C GLY A 283 39.08 24.57 -4.46
N ALA A 284 39.29 25.87 -4.26
CA ALA A 284 40.57 26.53 -4.54
C ALA A 284 41.70 26.07 -3.60
N ARG A 285 41.35 25.48 -2.45
CA ARG A 285 42.28 25.12 -1.37
C ARG A 285 42.36 23.61 -1.12
N GLY A 286 41.90 22.81 -2.07
CA GLY A 286 42.12 21.36 -2.09
C GLY A 286 40.98 20.52 -1.50
N ALA A 287 39.80 21.10 -1.28
CA ALA A 287 38.61 20.29 -1.08
C ALA A 287 38.30 19.49 -2.35
N HIS A 288 37.84 18.25 -2.17
CA HIS A 288 37.51 17.35 -3.26
C HIS A 288 36.05 16.95 -3.20
N PRO A 289 35.44 16.59 -4.34
CA PRO A 289 34.07 16.10 -4.34
C PRO A 289 33.93 14.77 -3.60
N ILE A 290 33.17 14.79 -2.52
CA ILE A 290 32.61 13.60 -1.87
C ILE A 290 31.30 13.27 -2.59
N LYS A 291 31.24 12.08 -3.23
CA LYS A 291 30.03 11.63 -3.93
C LYS A 291 28.96 11.20 -2.92
N PHE A 292 27.91 12.01 -2.77
CA PHE A 292 26.68 11.64 -2.07
C PHE A 292 25.45 11.94 -2.93
N THR A 293 25.07 11.02 -3.82
CA THR A 293 23.82 11.15 -4.63
C THR A 293 23.24 9.82 -5.10
N HIS A 294 23.76 8.70 -4.61
CA HIS A 294 23.27 7.37 -5.00
C HIS A 294 23.22 6.47 -3.77
N ILE A 295 22.26 5.54 -3.77
CA ILE A 295 22.31 4.41 -2.83
C ILE A 295 23.74 3.86 -2.92
N PRO A 296 24.50 3.75 -1.81
CA PRO A 296 25.94 3.53 -1.84
C PRO A 296 26.26 2.09 -2.25
N LYS A 297 25.98 1.77 -3.52
CA LYS A 297 25.95 0.42 -4.07
C LYS A 297 27.32 -0.24 -3.94
N GLU A 298 28.39 0.53 -4.12
CA GLU A 298 29.75 0.00 -3.97
C GLU A 298 30.00 -0.43 -2.54
N ARG A 299 29.51 0.35 -1.55
CA ARG A 299 29.61 0.01 -0.13
C ARG A 299 28.73 -1.19 0.22
N LEU A 300 27.51 -1.26 -0.30
CA LEU A 300 26.60 -2.40 -0.06
C LEU A 300 27.15 -3.68 -0.69
N LEU A 301 27.71 -3.61 -1.90
CA LEU A 301 28.36 -4.72 -2.59
C LEU A 301 29.57 -5.24 -1.81
N GLU A 302 30.46 -4.34 -1.38
CA GLU A 302 31.63 -4.70 -0.57
C GLU A 302 31.22 -5.36 0.75
N LYS A 303 30.20 -4.80 1.41
CA LYS A 303 29.61 -5.36 2.63
C LYS A 303 29.04 -6.76 2.40
N ALA A 304 28.29 -6.97 1.31
CA ALA A 304 27.71 -8.27 0.99
C ALA A 304 28.77 -9.33 0.62
N LYS A 305 29.89 -8.94 -0.01
CA LYS A 305 31.01 -9.84 -0.33
C LYS A 305 31.88 -10.21 0.87
N HIS A 306 32.06 -9.26 1.78
CA HIS A 306 32.93 -9.39 2.94
C HIS A 306 32.13 -9.18 4.23
N PRO A 307 31.12 -10.05 4.48
CA PRO A 307 30.33 -9.96 5.69
C PRO A 307 31.23 -10.10 6.92
N ARG A 308 30.96 -9.28 7.93
CA ARG A 308 31.60 -9.41 9.25
C ARG A 308 30.61 -10.06 10.22
N LYS A 309 29.67 -9.25 10.72
CA LYS A 309 28.69 -9.63 11.77
C LYS A 309 27.30 -10.06 11.27
N TYR A 310 27.12 -10.21 9.96
CA TYR A 310 25.84 -10.48 9.31
C TYR A 310 26.06 -11.45 8.16
N GLY A 311 24.99 -12.10 7.68
CA GLY A 311 25.07 -12.91 6.47
C GLY A 311 25.08 -12.02 5.23
N GLY A 312 26.12 -12.11 4.41
CA GLY A 312 26.23 -11.36 3.15
C GLY A 312 26.02 -12.28 1.96
N LEU A 313 25.18 -11.86 1.01
CA LEU A 313 25.00 -12.57 -0.26
C LEU A 313 25.05 -11.61 -1.44
N VAL A 314 25.78 -12.00 -2.49
CA VAL A 314 25.71 -11.35 -3.81
C VAL A 314 24.97 -12.27 -4.78
N ILE A 315 23.86 -11.79 -5.32
CA ILE A 315 23.07 -12.48 -6.34
C ILE A 315 23.52 -12.01 -7.72
N GLU A 316 23.99 -12.97 -8.50
CA GLU A 316 24.29 -12.86 -9.92
C GLU A 316 23.47 -13.93 -10.68
N ARG A 317 23.52 -13.92 -12.02
CA ARG A 317 22.67 -14.78 -12.86
C ARG A 317 22.73 -16.28 -12.54
N ASN A 318 23.84 -16.76 -11.97
CA ASN A 318 24.04 -18.18 -11.64
C ASN A 318 23.91 -18.48 -10.14
N THR A 319 23.59 -17.49 -9.29
CA THR A 319 23.44 -17.71 -7.84
C THR A 319 22.18 -18.52 -7.53
N PHE A 320 21.10 -18.26 -8.27
CA PHE A 320 19.83 -18.96 -8.18
C PHE A 320 19.32 -19.33 -9.59
N PRO A 321 18.42 -20.31 -9.71
CA PRO A 321 17.69 -20.54 -10.96
C PRO A 321 16.95 -19.28 -11.40
N ILE A 322 16.94 -19.02 -12.71
CA ILE A 322 16.14 -17.94 -13.28
C ILE A 322 14.67 -18.28 -13.08
N SER A 323 13.90 -17.33 -12.55
CA SER A 323 12.47 -17.48 -12.34
C SER A 323 11.76 -17.76 -13.68
N PRO A 324 10.73 -18.62 -13.72
CA PRO A 324 9.85 -18.74 -14.87
C PRO A 324 8.95 -17.50 -15.04
N TYR A 325 8.81 -16.66 -14.01
CA TYR A 325 8.04 -15.42 -14.06
C TYR A 325 8.57 -14.47 -15.14
N ARG A 326 7.65 -13.82 -15.85
CA ARG A 326 7.95 -12.73 -16.76
C ARG A 326 7.04 -11.56 -16.44
N ASN A 327 7.64 -10.38 -16.29
CA ASN A 327 6.89 -9.16 -16.10
C ASN A 327 6.07 -8.88 -17.38
N PRO A 328 4.74 -8.76 -17.31
CA PRO A 328 3.90 -8.51 -18.48
C PRO A 328 4.25 -7.23 -19.24
N TYR A 329 4.75 -6.21 -18.54
CA TYR A 329 5.13 -4.93 -19.13
C TYR A 329 6.59 -4.91 -19.63
N ASP A 330 7.38 -5.91 -19.24
CA ASP A 330 8.75 -6.12 -19.71
C ASP A 330 9.11 -7.62 -19.74
N PRO A 331 8.60 -8.37 -20.73
CA PRO A 331 8.72 -9.82 -20.75
C PRO A 331 10.14 -10.33 -21.03
N LYS A 332 11.08 -9.44 -21.35
CA LYS A 332 12.47 -9.79 -21.67
C LYS A 332 13.34 -9.84 -20.42
N THR A 333 12.92 -9.17 -19.36
CA THR A 333 13.69 -9.10 -18.12
C THR A 333 13.59 -10.42 -17.36
N GLU A 334 14.76 -10.95 -17.01
CA GLU A 334 14.91 -12.15 -16.19
C GLU A 334 14.91 -11.75 -14.71
N TYR A 335 14.17 -12.51 -13.90
CA TYR A 335 14.08 -12.30 -12.46
C TYR A 335 14.63 -13.51 -11.70
N VAL A 336 15.05 -13.27 -10.46
CA VAL A 336 15.35 -14.32 -9.48
C VAL A 336 14.29 -14.30 -8.40
N ASP A 337 13.76 -15.48 -8.07
CA ASP A 337 12.78 -15.65 -7.00
C ASP A 337 13.49 -15.83 -5.65
N LEU A 338 13.07 -15.05 -4.64
CA LEU A 338 13.44 -15.23 -3.23
C LEU A 338 12.17 -15.51 -2.42
N ASP A 339 11.96 -16.79 -2.14
CA ASP A 339 10.88 -17.29 -1.31
C ASP A 339 11.37 -17.50 0.12
N PHE A 340 10.96 -16.62 1.04
CA PHE A 340 11.32 -16.75 2.47
C PHE A 340 10.40 -17.72 3.24
N GLY A 341 9.47 -18.40 2.56
CA GLY A 341 8.62 -19.44 3.15
C GLY A 341 7.60 -18.94 4.19
N GLU A 342 7.02 -19.91 4.92
CA GLU A 342 6.11 -19.67 6.05
C GLU A 342 6.88 -19.35 7.34
N TYR A 343 6.30 -18.52 8.22
CA TYR A 343 6.86 -18.25 9.53
C TYR A 343 6.84 -19.49 10.43
N ARG A 344 7.98 -19.88 10.99
CA ARG A 344 8.06 -20.94 12.02
C ARG A 344 8.94 -20.49 13.19
N VAL A 345 8.34 -20.37 14.37
CA VAL A 345 9.01 -19.92 15.62
C VAL A 345 9.94 -20.97 16.21
N ASN A 346 9.86 -22.23 15.76
CA ASN A 346 10.62 -23.31 16.38
C ASN A 346 11.94 -23.54 15.65
N LEU A 347 13.00 -22.87 16.13
CA LEU A 347 14.31 -23.46 16.45
C LEU A 347 15.33 -22.35 16.76
N SER A 348 15.32 -21.86 18.00
CA SER A 348 16.59 -21.50 18.66
C SER A 348 16.90 -22.63 19.64
N PRO A 349 18.08 -23.26 19.58
CA PRO A 349 18.43 -24.31 20.53
C PRO A 349 18.58 -23.70 21.92
N SER A 350 17.73 -24.18 22.84
CA SER A 350 17.84 -24.07 24.30
C SER A 350 18.02 -22.67 24.89
N ASP A 351 16.94 -22.19 25.51
CA ASP A 351 17.02 -21.35 26.71
C ASP A 351 18.00 -21.97 27.72
N SER A 352 19.16 -21.33 27.90
CA SER A 352 19.80 -21.29 29.20
C SER A 352 19.73 -19.86 29.71
N SER A 353 18.70 -19.62 30.52
CA SER A 353 18.66 -18.74 31.69
C SER A 353 19.53 -17.47 31.71
N SER A 354 18.83 -16.37 32.01
CA SER A 354 19.26 -15.14 32.70
C SER A 354 19.64 -13.93 31.84
N GLY A 355 19.02 -12.79 32.19
CA GLY A 355 19.51 -11.46 31.85
C GLY A 355 18.57 -10.63 31.00
N GLY A 356 17.70 -9.84 31.65
CA GLY A 356 17.13 -8.66 31.00
C GLY A 356 18.22 -7.63 30.73
N GLY A 357 18.28 -7.12 29.51
CA GLY A 357 19.17 -6.04 29.09
C GLY A 357 18.73 -5.53 27.73
N ASN A 358 18.27 -4.28 27.69
CA ASN A 358 18.14 -3.51 26.45
C ASN A 358 19.54 -3.03 26.07
N ASP A 359 20.23 -3.77 25.20
CA ASP A 359 21.47 -3.32 24.57
C ASP A 359 21.31 -3.41 23.06
N GLU A 360 20.96 -2.28 22.43
CA GLU A 360 21.08 -2.08 20.97
C GLU A 360 22.55 -2.01 20.50
N ASP A 361 23.50 -2.03 21.44
CA ASP A 361 24.96 -2.03 21.21
C ASP A 361 25.66 -3.36 21.56
N ALA A 362 24.91 -4.43 21.87
CA ALA A 362 25.52 -5.75 22.09
C ALA A 362 26.14 -6.27 20.77
N PRO A 363 27.41 -6.74 20.77
CA PRO A 363 28.04 -7.21 19.55
C PRO A 363 27.26 -8.40 18.99
N ASP A 364 26.77 -8.26 17.75
CA ASP A 364 26.28 -9.38 16.96
C ASP A 364 27.35 -10.48 16.94
N ASP A 365 27.04 -11.59 17.59
CA ASP A 365 27.94 -12.69 17.87
C ASP A 365 28.14 -13.53 16.59
N ASP A 366 29.37 -13.49 16.04
CA ASP A 366 29.81 -14.25 14.87
C ASP A 366 29.71 -15.79 15.06
N SER A 367 29.43 -16.25 16.29
CA SER A 367 29.28 -17.67 16.63
C SER A 367 27.86 -18.23 16.47
N ALA A 368 26.87 -17.41 16.07
CA ALA A 368 25.52 -17.90 15.83
C ALA A 368 25.51 -18.98 14.72
N PRO A 369 24.97 -20.18 14.99
CA PRO A 369 24.92 -21.25 14.00
C PRO A 369 24.07 -20.84 12.78
N PRO A 370 24.28 -21.45 11.60
CA PRO A 370 23.35 -21.30 10.47
C PRO A 370 21.93 -21.58 10.95
N TYR A 371 20.99 -20.73 10.56
CA TYR A 371 19.60 -20.90 10.94
C TYR A 371 18.97 -22.00 10.06
N ASN A 372 18.36 -23.02 10.68
CA ASN A 372 17.65 -24.10 9.98
C ASN A 372 16.25 -23.65 9.54
N GLY A 373 16.17 -22.53 8.82
CA GLY A 373 14.95 -22.03 8.21
C GLY A 373 14.71 -22.62 6.81
N ASP A 374 13.49 -22.45 6.30
CA ASP A 374 13.12 -22.79 4.91
C ASP A 374 13.59 -21.71 3.90
N ASP A 375 14.46 -20.79 4.32
CA ASP A 375 15.15 -19.81 3.47
C ASP A 375 15.73 -20.50 2.21
N PRO A 376 15.65 -19.87 1.03
CA PRO A 376 16.06 -20.52 -0.21
C PRO A 376 17.59 -20.58 -0.25
N ALA A 377 18.17 -21.76 -0.51
CA ALA A 377 19.62 -21.89 -0.61
C ALA A 377 20.18 -20.98 -1.73
N PRO A 378 21.25 -20.21 -1.49
CA PRO A 378 22.18 -20.35 -0.36
C PRO A 378 21.86 -19.57 0.93
N LEU A 379 20.73 -18.84 1.03
CA LEU A 379 20.42 -17.98 2.19
C LEU A 379 20.37 -18.74 3.53
N ASN A 380 19.78 -19.94 3.53
CA ASN A 380 19.72 -20.80 4.72
C ASN A 380 21.10 -21.20 5.27
N THR A 381 22.16 -21.16 4.46
CA THR A 381 23.53 -21.49 4.91
C THR A 381 24.26 -20.31 5.54
N LEU A 382 23.71 -19.09 5.40
CA LEU A 382 24.35 -17.87 5.89
C LEU A 382 24.19 -17.74 7.40
N ARG A 383 25.26 -17.35 8.08
CA ARG A 383 25.29 -17.11 9.54
C ARG A 383 24.97 -15.65 9.86
N GLY A 384 24.56 -15.40 11.11
CA GLY A 384 24.32 -14.05 11.64
C GLY A 384 22.83 -13.70 11.83
N LYS A 385 22.57 -12.76 12.75
CA LYS A 385 21.23 -12.30 13.14
C LYS A 385 20.57 -11.32 12.16
N SER A 386 21.31 -10.90 11.12
CA SER A 386 20.83 -10.04 10.04
C SER A 386 21.40 -10.51 8.71
N LEU A 387 20.70 -10.22 7.61
CA LEU A 387 21.10 -10.51 6.23
C LEU A 387 21.23 -9.22 5.41
N LEU A 388 22.29 -9.15 4.61
CA LEU A 388 22.44 -8.17 3.54
C LEU A 388 22.52 -8.90 2.21
N ILE A 389 21.49 -8.71 1.37
CA ILE A 389 21.39 -9.27 0.04
C ILE A 389 21.64 -8.16 -0.97
N TYR A 390 22.72 -8.28 -1.73
CA TYR A 390 23.00 -7.41 -2.87
C TYR A 390 22.71 -8.16 -4.16
N SER A 391 21.78 -7.68 -4.98
CA SER A 391 21.44 -8.30 -6.25
C SER A 391 21.83 -7.44 -7.44
N LYS A 392 22.57 -8.05 -8.37
CA LYS A 392 22.80 -7.51 -9.71
C LYS A 392 21.68 -7.88 -10.69
N MET A 393 20.78 -8.76 -10.27
CA MET A 393 19.61 -9.20 -11.03
C MET A 393 18.34 -8.59 -10.44
N PRO A 394 17.32 -8.28 -11.26
CA PRO A 394 15.97 -8.01 -10.76
C PRO A 394 15.46 -9.16 -9.88
N LEU A 395 14.71 -8.82 -8.83
CA LEU A 395 14.25 -9.77 -7.83
C LEU A 395 12.73 -9.88 -7.84
N ARG A 396 12.21 -11.05 -7.47
CA ARG A 396 10.82 -11.28 -7.11
C ARG A 396 10.79 -11.92 -5.72
N ILE A 397 10.13 -11.29 -4.77
CA ILE A 397 10.26 -11.62 -3.34
C ILE A 397 8.90 -11.77 -2.65
N TRP A 398 8.79 -12.72 -1.73
CA TRP A 398 7.64 -12.97 -0.85
C TRP A 398 8.04 -13.85 0.34
N GLY A 399 7.14 -14.09 1.27
CA GLY A 399 7.35 -14.94 2.45
C GLY A 399 7.79 -14.16 3.69
N CYS A 400 8.07 -14.89 4.77
CA CYS A 400 8.41 -14.30 6.06
C CYS A 400 9.89 -14.54 6.42
N PRO A 401 10.79 -13.57 6.21
CA PRO A 401 12.20 -13.73 6.61
C PRO A 401 12.33 -14.04 8.10
N ASP A 402 13.25 -14.94 8.42
CA ASP A 402 13.53 -15.43 9.77
C ASP A 402 14.33 -14.43 10.64
N ARG A 403 14.99 -13.46 9.99
CA ARG A 403 15.89 -12.48 10.60
C ARG A 403 15.86 -11.14 9.87
N ASN A 404 16.43 -10.11 10.48
CA ASN A 404 16.44 -8.77 9.88
C ASN A 404 17.10 -8.82 8.49
N VAL A 405 16.48 -8.19 7.50
CA VAL A 405 16.94 -8.28 6.11
C VAL A 405 17.06 -6.90 5.46
N HIS A 406 18.19 -6.65 4.82
CA HIS A 406 18.40 -5.53 3.91
C HIS A 406 18.63 -6.09 2.51
N ILE A 407 17.68 -5.84 1.61
CA ILE A 407 17.75 -6.25 0.21
C ILE A 407 18.03 -5.01 -0.63
N PHE A 408 19.10 -5.05 -1.42
CA PHE A 408 19.39 -4.04 -2.43
C PHE A 408 19.42 -4.70 -3.81
N SER A 409 18.77 -4.09 -4.80
CA SER A 409 18.79 -4.54 -6.20
C SER A 409 19.19 -3.42 -7.16
N GLU A 410 20.06 -3.75 -8.11
CA GLU A 410 20.38 -2.86 -9.25
C GLU A 410 19.22 -2.77 -10.26
N GLY A 411 18.31 -3.75 -10.28
CA GLY A 411 17.11 -3.76 -11.12
C GLY A 411 15.81 -3.67 -10.32
N ASP A 412 14.67 -3.78 -11.01
CA ASP A 412 13.34 -3.80 -10.36
C ASP A 412 13.23 -4.92 -9.31
N ILE A 413 12.48 -4.66 -8.23
CA ILE A 413 12.07 -5.67 -7.24
C ILE A 413 10.56 -5.84 -7.35
N VAL A 414 10.07 -7.07 -7.48
CA VAL A 414 8.65 -7.41 -7.54
C VAL A 414 8.23 -8.06 -6.23
N MET A 415 7.34 -7.41 -5.49
CA MET A 415 6.66 -7.97 -4.32
C MET A 415 5.54 -8.89 -4.82
N ALA A 416 5.76 -10.20 -4.78
CA ALA A 416 4.86 -11.17 -5.40
C ALA A 416 3.81 -11.76 -4.46
N GLY A 417 3.96 -11.53 -3.16
CA GLY A 417 2.95 -11.88 -2.18
C GLY A 417 3.20 -11.25 -0.83
N ASP A 418 2.60 -11.84 0.21
CA ASP A 418 2.81 -11.39 1.58
C ASP A 418 4.31 -11.40 1.91
N PHE A 419 4.79 -10.32 2.50
CA PHE A 419 6.20 -10.18 2.85
C PHE A 419 6.38 -9.67 4.27
N ASN A 420 7.15 -10.42 5.07
CA ASN A 420 7.41 -10.14 6.47
C ASN A 420 6.09 -9.99 7.29
N GLN A 421 5.12 -10.83 6.97
CA GLN A 421 3.91 -11.04 7.76
C GLN A 421 3.95 -12.46 8.32
N ASN A 422 3.66 -12.59 9.62
CA ASN A 422 3.45 -13.90 10.22
C ASN A 422 2.07 -14.43 9.77
N PRO A 423 1.99 -15.55 9.01
CA PRO A 423 0.75 -16.18 8.53
C PRO A 423 -0.21 -16.58 9.65
N ASP A 424 0.28 -16.86 10.87
CA ASP A 424 -0.56 -17.19 12.02
C ASP A 424 -1.20 -15.95 12.67
N THR A 425 -0.86 -14.74 12.21
CA THR A 425 -1.46 -13.53 12.76
C THR A 425 -2.90 -13.44 12.28
N PRO A 426 -3.90 -13.46 13.18
CA PRO A 426 -5.30 -13.41 12.77
C PRO A 426 -5.56 -12.12 11.99
N GLN A 427 -6.20 -12.25 10.83
CA GLN A 427 -6.67 -11.12 10.04
C GLN A 427 -8.08 -10.71 10.50
N ASP A 428 -8.20 -10.42 11.80
CA ASP A 428 -9.49 -10.11 12.40
C ASP A 428 -9.83 -8.62 12.19
N TYR A 429 -11.00 -8.35 11.61
CA TYR A 429 -11.44 -6.97 11.36
C TYR A 429 -12.47 -6.53 12.41
N PRO A 430 -12.44 -5.26 12.88
CA PRO A 430 -13.41 -4.75 13.84
C PRO A 430 -14.78 -4.52 13.20
N ASP A 431 -14.83 -4.26 11.89
CA ASP A 431 -16.04 -3.98 11.13
C ASP A 431 -15.83 -4.23 9.62
N ALA A 432 -16.93 -4.14 8.85
CA ALA A 432 -16.95 -4.39 7.41
C ALA A 432 -16.33 -3.25 6.57
N THR A 433 -15.65 -2.29 7.20
CA THR A 433 -14.87 -1.27 6.48
C THR A 433 -13.46 -1.77 6.15
N PHE A 434 -13.02 -2.87 6.79
CA PHE A 434 -11.71 -3.53 6.57
C PHE A 434 -10.50 -2.59 6.73
N GLN A 435 -10.71 -1.52 7.49
CA GLN A 435 -9.78 -0.42 7.60
C GLN A 435 -8.56 -0.79 8.46
N ASN A 436 -8.84 -1.41 9.61
CA ASN A 436 -7.85 -1.76 10.63
C ASN A 436 -8.03 -3.22 11.00
N TYR A 437 -6.96 -3.87 11.45
CA TYR A 437 -7.10 -5.09 12.23
C TYR A 437 -7.62 -4.75 13.62
N LYS A 438 -8.48 -5.61 14.15
CA LYS A 438 -8.93 -5.58 15.54
C LYS A 438 -7.74 -5.89 16.45
N THR A 439 -6.85 -6.79 16.05
CA THR A 439 -5.56 -7.00 16.70
C THR A 439 -4.45 -6.20 16.01
N LYS A 440 -3.83 -5.24 16.72
CA LYS A 440 -2.70 -4.47 16.17
C LYS A 440 -1.52 -5.40 15.89
N LEU A 441 -1.02 -5.36 14.65
CA LEU A 441 0.24 -6.00 14.28
C LEU A 441 1.40 -5.32 15.03
N LYS A 442 2.36 -6.12 15.52
CA LYS A 442 3.52 -5.63 16.28
C LYS A 442 4.83 -6.14 15.65
N ASN A 443 5.90 -5.35 15.78
CA ASN A 443 7.28 -5.80 15.51
C ASN A 443 7.90 -6.32 16.82
N GLY A 444 8.71 -7.39 16.80
CA GLY A 444 9.47 -7.89 17.99
C GLY A 444 8.82 -8.98 18.88
N LYS A 445 9.58 -9.50 19.90
CA LYS A 445 9.32 -10.56 20.95
C LYS A 445 7.92 -11.28 21.12
N GLY A 446 7.70 -12.58 20.80
CA GLY A 446 6.40 -13.28 20.81
C GLY A 446 5.48 -13.29 19.56
N PHE A 447 5.65 -12.42 18.55
CA PHE A 447 4.92 -12.41 17.25
C PHE A 447 5.77 -11.63 16.20
N HIS A 448 6.97 -12.14 15.86
CA HIS A 448 8.03 -11.36 15.19
C HIS A 448 7.74 -11.05 13.72
N LYS A 449 7.41 -9.80 13.45
CA LYS A 449 7.91 -9.12 12.25
C LYS A 449 9.36 -8.71 12.47
N VAL A 450 10.24 -8.96 11.49
CA VAL A 450 11.66 -8.56 11.53
C VAL A 450 11.85 -7.17 10.90
N ALA A 451 12.98 -6.52 11.14
CA ALA A 451 13.31 -5.29 10.41
C ALA A 451 13.64 -5.65 8.96
N ALA A 452 12.88 -5.11 8.01
CA ALA A 452 13.09 -5.34 6.59
C ALA A 452 13.22 -4.02 5.83
N VAL A 453 14.33 -3.85 5.11
CA VAL A 453 14.58 -2.72 4.22
C VAL A 453 14.80 -3.26 2.81
N ILE A 454 14.03 -2.75 1.86
CA ILE A 454 14.08 -3.15 0.45
C ILE A 454 14.42 -1.90 -0.36
N GLU A 455 15.53 -1.94 -1.06
CA GLU A 455 16.06 -0.84 -1.86
C GLU A 455 16.26 -1.27 -3.31
N SER A 456 15.82 -0.44 -4.24
CA SER A 456 15.94 -0.69 -5.66
C SER A 456 16.48 0.54 -6.39
N GLN A 457 17.47 0.33 -7.26
CA GLN A 457 17.83 1.33 -8.28
C GLN A 457 16.75 1.43 -9.36
N GLY A 458 15.95 0.39 -9.53
CA GLY A 458 14.73 0.43 -10.33
C GLY A 458 13.51 0.83 -9.50
N ARG A 459 12.39 0.18 -9.82
CA ARG A 459 11.12 0.24 -9.08
C ARG A 459 11.03 -0.87 -8.05
N ILE A 460 10.08 -0.67 -7.14
CA ILE A 460 9.50 -1.74 -6.34
C ILE A 460 8.06 -1.89 -6.84
N LEU A 461 7.75 -3.02 -7.45
CA LEU A 461 6.45 -3.34 -8.05
C LEU A 461 5.66 -4.26 -7.13
N ILE A 462 4.34 -4.18 -7.14
CA ILE A 462 3.47 -5.11 -6.38
C ILE A 462 2.70 -5.97 -7.39
N ASP A 463 2.92 -7.29 -7.34
CA ASP A 463 2.34 -8.25 -8.28
C ASP A 463 1.23 -9.07 -7.62
N VAL A 464 0.00 -8.80 -8.04
CA VAL A 464 -1.22 -9.51 -7.64
C VAL A 464 -1.75 -10.40 -8.76
N SER A 465 -0.96 -10.66 -9.81
CA SER A 465 -1.38 -11.54 -10.91
C SER A 465 -1.44 -13.02 -10.50
N ARG A 466 -0.78 -13.39 -9.40
CA ARG A 466 -0.63 -14.76 -8.90
C ARG A 466 -1.20 -14.90 -7.48
N PRO A 467 -2.53 -15.06 -7.32
CA PRO A 467 -3.16 -15.19 -6.01
C PRO A 467 -2.65 -16.35 -5.17
N SER A 468 -2.04 -17.39 -5.77
CA SER A 468 -1.44 -18.47 -4.96
C SER A 468 -0.31 -18.02 -4.04
N LEU A 469 0.36 -16.89 -4.34
CA LEU A 469 1.49 -16.38 -3.54
C LEU A 469 1.08 -15.48 -2.38
N PHE A 470 -0.14 -14.94 -2.38
CA PHE A 470 -0.59 -14.01 -1.34
C PHE A 470 -1.93 -14.39 -0.71
N LEU A 471 -2.73 -15.26 -1.32
CA LEU A 471 -3.99 -15.74 -0.74
C LEU A 471 -3.86 -17.09 -0.03
N ALA A 472 -2.65 -17.60 0.22
CA ALA A 472 -2.49 -18.95 0.75
C ALA A 472 -3.24 -19.12 2.10
N ASN A 473 -3.18 -18.11 2.96
CA ASN A 473 -3.77 -18.14 4.30
C ASN A 473 -5.30 -17.99 4.27
N GLU A 474 -5.81 -17.12 3.40
CA GLU A 474 -7.22 -16.81 3.22
C GLU A 474 -7.94 -17.93 2.46
N MET A 475 -7.24 -18.54 1.49
CA MET A 475 -7.83 -19.53 0.60
C MET A 475 -8.00 -20.89 1.25
N LYS A 476 -7.14 -21.28 2.21
CA LYS A 476 -7.28 -22.56 2.92
C LYS A 476 -8.64 -22.69 3.63
N PRO A 477 -9.03 -21.82 4.58
CA PRO A 477 -10.32 -21.94 5.26
C PRO A 477 -11.49 -21.87 4.27
N TYR A 478 -11.43 -20.97 3.28
CA TYR A 478 -12.49 -20.87 2.29
C TYR A 478 -12.60 -22.10 1.37
N PHE A 479 -11.48 -22.68 0.94
CA PHE A 479 -11.45 -23.94 0.21
C PHE A 479 -12.13 -25.05 1.02
N LEU A 480 -11.83 -25.14 2.32
CA LEU A 480 -12.42 -26.16 3.19
C LEU A 480 -13.92 -25.97 3.38
N TYR A 481 -14.37 -24.72 3.55
CA TYR A 481 -15.79 -24.40 3.58
C TYR A 481 -16.49 -24.79 2.28
N ALA A 482 -15.94 -24.39 1.12
CA ALA A 482 -16.50 -24.71 -0.19
C ALA A 482 -16.51 -26.21 -0.48
N PHE A 483 -15.44 -26.93 -0.11
CA PHE A 483 -15.37 -28.38 -0.18
C PHE A 483 -16.45 -29.04 0.69
N GLY A 484 -16.63 -28.57 1.93
CA GLY A 484 -17.66 -29.09 2.82
C GLY A 484 -19.09 -28.83 2.31
N MET A 485 -19.33 -27.68 1.67
CA MET A 485 -20.61 -27.41 0.98
C MET A 485 -20.86 -28.40 -0.17
N ALA A 486 -19.81 -28.78 -0.91
CA ALA A 486 -19.89 -29.79 -1.96
C ALA A 486 -20.15 -31.22 -1.45
N LEU A 487 -20.08 -31.46 -0.12
CA LEU A 487 -20.49 -32.72 0.51
C LEU A 487 -21.98 -32.76 0.89
N HIS A 488 -22.74 -31.70 0.58
CA HIS A 488 -24.18 -31.57 0.83
C HIS A 488 -24.58 -31.68 2.31
N PRO A 489 -24.34 -30.65 3.13
CA PRO A 489 -24.86 -30.59 4.48
C PRO A 489 -26.39 -30.71 4.49
N ALA A 490 -26.93 -31.53 5.39
CA ALA A 490 -28.36 -31.86 5.39
C ALA A 490 -29.26 -30.74 5.97
N SER A 491 -28.68 -29.75 6.64
CA SER A 491 -29.41 -28.61 7.20
C SER A 491 -28.52 -27.36 7.36
N PRO A 492 -29.12 -26.15 7.46
CA PRO A 492 -28.38 -24.92 7.74
C PRO A 492 -27.61 -24.94 9.07
N ASP A 493 -28.08 -25.69 10.07
CA ASP A 493 -27.36 -25.84 11.34
C ASP A 493 -26.05 -26.61 11.16
N LEU A 494 -26.04 -27.61 10.26
CA LEU A 494 -24.83 -28.36 9.91
C LEU A 494 -23.87 -27.54 9.06
N GLU A 495 -24.35 -26.63 8.21
CA GLU A 495 -23.52 -25.65 7.52
C GLU A 495 -22.78 -24.74 8.52
N LYS A 496 -23.49 -24.27 9.56
CA LYS A 496 -22.90 -23.45 10.62
C LYS A 496 -21.87 -24.23 11.42
N GLU A 497 -22.19 -25.46 11.85
CA GLU A 497 -21.25 -26.31 12.58
C GLU A 497 -19.99 -26.61 11.76
N MET A 498 -20.17 -26.91 10.47
CA MET A 498 -19.06 -27.12 9.53
C MET A 498 -18.18 -25.89 9.42
N ARG A 499 -18.79 -24.70 9.31
CA ARG A 499 -18.06 -23.42 9.24
C ARG A 499 -17.25 -23.19 10.52
N GLU A 500 -17.84 -23.42 11.69
CA GLU A 500 -17.14 -23.32 12.98
C GLU A 500 -16.01 -24.36 13.12
N ALA A 501 -16.16 -25.55 12.52
CA ALA A 501 -15.16 -26.61 12.54
C ALA A 501 -13.97 -26.35 11.60
N PHE A 502 -14.24 -25.93 10.36
CA PHE A 502 -13.22 -25.74 9.32
C PHE A 502 -12.60 -24.35 9.29
N CYS A 503 -13.36 -23.33 9.70
CA CYS A 503 -12.96 -21.92 9.62
C CYS A 503 -12.96 -21.23 10.99
N PRO A 504 -12.37 -21.81 12.06
CA PRO A 504 -12.18 -21.04 13.29
C PRO A 504 -11.21 -19.89 13.05
N LEU A 505 -11.39 -18.80 13.79
CA LEU A 505 -10.49 -17.63 13.76
C LEU A 505 -9.02 -18.01 14.05
N ASP A 506 -8.83 -19.01 14.90
CA ASP A 506 -7.53 -19.60 15.21
C ASP A 506 -7.40 -20.95 14.47
N PRO A 507 -6.55 -21.04 13.43
CA PRO A 507 -6.44 -22.23 12.59
C PRO A 507 -6.04 -23.52 13.34
N SER A 508 -5.41 -23.39 14.52
CA SER A 508 -5.04 -24.52 15.38
C SER A 508 -6.25 -25.19 16.04
N LYS A 509 -7.40 -24.51 16.11
CA LYS A 509 -8.64 -25.00 16.73
C LYS A 509 -9.56 -25.72 15.75
N ARG A 510 -9.10 -26.00 14.52
CA ARG A 510 -9.89 -26.72 13.51
C ARG A 510 -10.29 -28.10 14.02
N LYS A 511 -11.48 -28.54 13.62
CA LYS A 511 -12.08 -29.83 13.98
C LYS A 511 -12.49 -30.58 12.74
N GLY A 512 -12.50 -31.91 12.84
CA GLY A 512 -13.11 -32.76 11.83
C GLY A 512 -14.63 -32.69 11.86
N ILE A 513 -15.27 -33.20 10.80
CA ILE A 513 -16.73 -33.28 10.69
C ILE A 513 -17.20 -34.74 10.68
N LEU A 514 -18.38 -34.97 11.23
CA LEU A 514 -19.01 -36.30 11.28
C LEU A 514 -20.02 -36.44 10.13
N GLY A 515 -19.89 -37.52 9.35
CA GLY A 515 -20.78 -37.81 8.22
C GLY A 515 -22.16 -38.31 8.61
N LEU A 516 -22.24 -39.04 9.73
CA LEU A 516 -23.47 -39.64 10.25
C LEU A 516 -23.79 -39.09 11.64
N GLY A 517 -25.06 -38.78 11.88
CA GLY A 517 -25.60 -38.37 13.16
C GLY A 517 -26.11 -39.55 13.98
N PRO A 518 -26.66 -39.28 15.18
CA PRO A 518 -27.31 -40.32 15.98
C PRO A 518 -28.47 -40.98 15.20
N PRO A 519 -28.79 -42.26 15.49
CA PRO A 519 -29.90 -42.96 14.86
C PRO A 519 -31.23 -42.23 15.07
N GLY A 520 -32.04 -42.14 14.01
CA GLY A 520 -33.40 -41.65 14.08
C GLY A 520 -34.35 -42.64 14.79
N SER A 521 -35.63 -42.30 14.84
CA SER A 521 -36.67 -43.17 15.45
C SER A 521 -36.89 -44.50 14.72
N ASP A 522 -36.35 -44.62 13.50
CA ASP A 522 -36.32 -45.82 12.65
C ASP A 522 -35.02 -46.64 12.79
N GLY A 523 -34.09 -46.21 13.65
CA GLY A 523 -32.80 -46.88 13.89
C GLY A 523 -31.75 -46.65 12.80
N VAL A 524 -32.04 -45.84 11.77
CA VAL A 524 -31.09 -45.50 10.71
C VAL A 524 -30.31 -44.24 11.11
N PRO A 525 -28.97 -44.23 11.04
CA PRO A 525 -28.18 -43.03 11.27
C PRO A 525 -28.57 -41.92 10.30
N THR A 526 -28.91 -40.74 10.84
CA THR A 526 -29.27 -39.58 10.01
C THR A 526 -28.05 -39.09 9.25
N ALA A 527 -28.11 -38.97 7.93
CA ALA A 527 -27.04 -38.39 7.15
C ALA A 527 -26.85 -36.91 7.54
N ARG A 528 -25.63 -36.53 7.93
CA ARG A 528 -25.26 -35.13 8.19
C ARG A 528 -24.73 -34.48 6.92
N TYR A 529 -23.97 -35.22 6.12
CA TYR A 529 -23.46 -34.80 4.82
C TYR A 529 -23.76 -35.88 3.78
N GLY A 530 -24.50 -35.54 2.73
CA GLY A 530 -25.03 -36.48 1.75
C GLY A 530 -23.96 -37.34 1.08
N THR A 531 -22.94 -36.71 0.49
CA THR A 531 -21.85 -37.42 -0.22
C THR A 531 -21.05 -38.30 0.73
N LEU A 532 -20.69 -37.79 1.90
CA LEU A 532 -19.88 -38.51 2.89
C LEU A 532 -20.65 -39.74 3.42
N ALA A 533 -21.89 -39.55 3.86
CA ALA A 533 -22.75 -40.63 4.34
C ALA A 533 -22.99 -41.68 3.27
N TRP A 534 -23.17 -41.26 2.01
CA TRP A 534 -23.34 -42.17 0.89
C TRP A 534 -22.09 -43.01 0.61
N LEU A 535 -20.90 -42.38 0.55
CA LEU A 535 -19.63 -43.07 0.32
C LEU A 535 -19.31 -44.07 1.43
N TYR A 536 -19.58 -43.71 2.69
CA TYR A 536 -19.41 -44.60 3.84
C TYR A 536 -20.32 -45.84 3.74
N ASN A 537 -21.59 -45.64 3.38
CA ASN A 537 -22.55 -46.73 3.23
C ASN A 537 -22.34 -47.57 1.95
N ASN A 538 -21.54 -47.08 0.99
CA ASN A 538 -21.29 -47.72 -0.31
C ASN A 538 -19.78 -47.83 -0.61
N PRO A 539 -19.00 -48.59 0.20
CA PRO A 539 -17.53 -48.56 0.17
C PRO A 539 -16.90 -49.14 -1.11
N HIS A 540 -17.67 -49.87 -1.93
CA HIS A 540 -17.19 -50.52 -3.15
C HIS A 540 -17.82 -49.97 -4.44
N THR A 541 -18.68 -48.96 -4.33
CA THR A 541 -19.39 -48.40 -5.50
C THR A 541 -18.56 -47.29 -6.13
N GLU A 542 -18.23 -47.45 -7.42
CA GLU A 542 -17.36 -46.53 -8.18
C GLU A 542 -18.04 -45.86 -9.40
N SER A 543 -19.28 -46.24 -9.73
CA SER A 543 -20.03 -45.67 -10.86
C SER A 543 -21.54 -45.98 -10.77
N GLY A 544 -22.34 -45.28 -11.57
CA GLY A 544 -23.79 -45.50 -11.73
C GLY A 544 -24.65 -44.34 -11.18
N PRO A 545 -25.98 -44.36 -11.40
CA PRO A 545 -26.84 -43.19 -11.16
C PRO A 545 -26.80 -42.66 -9.72
N GLY A 546 -26.70 -43.56 -8.73
CA GLY A 546 -26.59 -43.17 -7.32
C GLY A 546 -25.21 -42.59 -6.97
N TYR A 547 -24.15 -43.10 -7.59
CA TYR A 547 -22.80 -42.53 -7.44
C TYR A 547 -22.74 -41.14 -8.07
N ASP A 548 -23.21 -41.03 -9.32
CA ASP A 548 -23.18 -39.78 -10.10
C ASP A 548 -23.94 -38.68 -9.37
N ALA A 549 -25.13 -38.97 -8.84
CA ALA A 549 -25.94 -38.01 -8.11
C ALA A 549 -25.30 -37.50 -6.81
N ASN A 550 -24.52 -38.33 -6.11
CA ASN A 550 -23.89 -37.94 -4.84
C ASN A 550 -22.47 -37.36 -5.00
N MET A 551 -21.83 -37.60 -6.15
CA MET A 551 -20.46 -37.15 -6.42
C MET A 551 -20.39 -35.94 -7.37
N VAL A 552 -21.49 -35.59 -8.04
CA VAL A 552 -21.50 -34.55 -9.09
C VAL A 552 -20.91 -33.23 -8.61
N ASP A 553 -21.37 -32.68 -7.49
CA ASP A 553 -20.92 -31.36 -7.00
C ASP A 553 -19.47 -31.40 -6.54
N LEU A 554 -19.03 -32.51 -5.92
CA LEU A 554 -17.64 -32.71 -5.54
C LEU A 554 -16.71 -32.82 -6.77
N ILE A 555 -17.13 -33.54 -7.79
CA ILE A 555 -16.41 -33.67 -9.05
C ILE A 555 -16.38 -32.31 -9.77
N GLU A 556 -17.49 -31.57 -9.77
CA GLU A 556 -17.59 -30.24 -10.36
C GLU A 556 -16.75 -29.20 -9.63
N PHE A 557 -16.64 -29.30 -8.30
CA PHE A 557 -15.80 -28.44 -7.48
C PHE A 557 -14.34 -28.49 -7.94
N LEU A 558 -13.82 -29.69 -8.27
CA LEU A 558 -12.45 -29.87 -8.73
C LEU A 558 -12.27 -29.69 -10.24
N LYS A 559 -13.34 -29.50 -11.02
CA LYS A 559 -13.27 -29.27 -12.47
C LYS A 559 -13.16 -27.77 -12.79
N PRO A 560 -12.31 -27.36 -13.75
CA PRO A 560 -12.27 -25.99 -14.22
C PRO A 560 -13.65 -25.50 -14.67
N GLY A 561 -13.98 -24.26 -14.34
CA GLY A 561 -15.30 -23.69 -14.67
C GLY A 561 -15.38 -22.17 -14.55
N PRO A 562 -16.52 -21.57 -14.89
CA PRO A 562 -16.69 -20.12 -14.84
C PRO A 562 -16.65 -19.60 -13.40
N VAL A 563 -16.07 -18.41 -13.23
CA VAL A 563 -15.96 -17.72 -11.93
C VAL A 563 -17.33 -17.21 -11.46
N GLY A 564 -17.69 -17.50 -10.20
CA GLY A 564 -18.70 -16.75 -9.44
C GLY A 564 -20.14 -17.26 -9.43
N THR A 565 -20.47 -18.38 -10.08
CA THR A 565 -21.81 -19.00 -9.99
C THR A 565 -21.89 -20.13 -8.98
N THR A 566 -20.80 -20.87 -8.81
CA THR A 566 -20.65 -22.00 -7.88
C THR A 566 -19.19 -22.04 -7.44
N PRO A 567 -18.86 -22.28 -6.16
CA PRO A 567 -17.48 -22.43 -5.73
C PRO A 567 -16.80 -23.57 -6.51
N ARG A 568 -15.65 -23.29 -7.12
CA ARG A 568 -14.83 -24.27 -7.85
C ARG A 568 -13.35 -24.02 -7.55
N PHE A 569 -12.63 -25.08 -7.21
CA PHE A 569 -11.18 -25.12 -7.16
C PHE A 569 -10.67 -26.02 -8.29
N GLY A 570 -10.83 -25.54 -9.52
CA GLY A 570 -10.55 -26.32 -10.72
C GLY A 570 -9.09 -26.75 -10.81
N ILE A 571 -8.87 -28.04 -11.08
CA ILE A 571 -7.57 -28.64 -11.43
C ILE A 571 -7.67 -29.11 -12.87
N ARG A 572 -6.84 -28.56 -13.75
CA ARG A 572 -6.84 -28.83 -15.19
C ARG A 572 -6.32 -30.22 -15.51
N ASP A 573 -5.30 -30.69 -14.81
CA ASP A 573 -4.72 -32.00 -15.01
C ASP A 573 -5.70 -33.09 -14.55
N ASP A 574 -6.16 -33.90 -15.51
CA ASP A 574 -7.16 -34.94 -15.27
C ASP A 574 -6.65 -36.03 -14.31
N VAL A 575 -5.37 -36.40 -14.40
CA VAL A 575 -4.79 -37.46 -13.56
C VAL A 575 -4.66 -36.99 -12.13
N ALA A 576 -4.14 -35.77 -11.93
CA ALA A 576 -4.05 -35.12 -10.63
C ALA A 576 -5.42 -34.97 -9.97
N ARG A 577 -6.41 -34.52 -10.75
CA ARG A 577 -7.79 -34.37 -10.27
C ARG A 577 -8.38 -35.70 -9.81
N GLN A 578 -8.16 -36.79 -10.55
CA GLN A 578 -8.60 -38.12 -10.12
C GLN A 578 -7.88 -38.59 -8.85
N GLN A 579 -6.58 -38.33 -8.71
CA GLN A 579 -5.85 -38.66 -7.48
C GLN A 579 -6.42 -37.96 -6.25
N ILE A 580 -6.82 -36.70 -6.38
CA ILE A 580 -7.46 -35.94 -5.30
C ILE A 580 -8.84 -36.54 -4.97
N ILE A 581 -9.63 -36.89 -5.99
CA ILE A 581 -10.95 -37.55 -5.80
C ILE A 581 -10.80 -38.90 -5.09
N GLU A 582 -9.81 -39.71 -5.47
CA GLU A 582 -9.54 -40.99 -4.81
C GLU A 582 -9.13 -40.81 -3.34
N GLU A 583 -8.36 -39.76 -3.02
CA GLU A 583 -8.01 -39.44 -1.63
C GLU A 583 -9.25 -39.03 -0.82
N ILE A 584 -10.17 -38.25 -1.42
CA ILE A 584 -11.45 -37.90 -0.78
C ILE A 584 -12.30 -39.15 -0.54
N LYS A 585 -12.41 -40.05 -1.53
CA LYS A 585 -13.14 -41.33 -1.38
C LYS A 585 -12.56 -42.16 -0.23
N ARG A 586 -11.24 -42.28 -0.18
CA ARG A 586 -10.52 -43.02 0.87
C ARG A 586 -10.89 -42.47 2.25
N ALA A 587 -10.76 -41.15 2.44
CA ALA A 587 -11.07 -40.48 3.70
C ALA A 587 -12.55 -40.67 4.13
N CYS A 588 -13.50 -40.48 3.19
CA CYS A 588 -14.93 -40.66 3.49
C CYS A 588 -15.29 -42.11 3.84
N ARG A 589 -14.58 -43.12 3.33
CA ARG A 589 -14.88 -44.55 3.51
C ARG A 589 -14.28 -45.16 4.78
N GLU A 590 -13.12 -44.70 5.23
CA GLU A 590 -12.37 -45.35 6.33
C GLU A 590 -13.01 -45.16 7.72
N GLY A 591 -13.80 -44.10 7.95
CA GLY A 591 -14.36 -43.81 9.28
C GLY A 591 -15.77 -43.20 9.34
N GLY A 592 -16.36 -42.82 8.20
CA GLY A 592 -17.66 -42.12 8.19
C GLY A 592 -17.59 -40.70 8.77
N ASN A 593 -16.38 -40.17 8.91
CA ASN A 593 -16.04 -38.84 9.33
C ASN A 593 -14.83 -38.34 8.52
N LEU A 594 -14.62 -37.02 8.52
CA LEU A 594 -13.42 -36.41 7.93
C LEU A 594 -12.60 -35.77 9.04
N THR A 595 -11.40 -36.28 9.27
CA THR A 595 -10.45 -35.73 10.25
C THR A 595 -9.74 -34.49 9.73
N VAL A 596 -9.15 -33.69 10.62
CA VAL A 596 -8.37 -32.50 10.24
C VAL A 596 -7.19 -32.88 9.35
N GLU A 597 -6.52 -34.00 9.64
CA GLU A 597 -5.36 -34.47 8.89
C GLU A 597 -5.70 -34.86 7.45
N GLU A 598 -6.83 -35.55 7.24
CA GLU A 598 -7.30 -35.94 5.90
C GLU A 598 -7.68 -34.72 5.07
N VAL A 599 -8.43 -33.80 5.69
CA VAL A 599 -8.88 -32.56 5.06
C VAL A 599 -7.68 -31.67 4.68
N ASP A 600 -6.68 -31.57 5.54
CA ASP A 600 -5.43 -30.86 5.25
C ASP A 600 -4.64 -31.51 4.12
N ARG A 601 -4.58 -32.85 4.08
CA ARG A 601 -3.91 -33.57 3.01
C ARG A 601 -4.59 -33.34 1.65
N ILE A 602 -5.92 -33.38 1.60
CA ILE A 602 -6.70 -33.08 0.39
C ILE A 602 -6.40 -31.66 -0.10
N TYR A 603 -6.44 -30.67 0.80
CA TYR A 603 -6.10 -29.29 0.47
C TYR A 603 -4.66 -29.17 -0.06
N LEU A 604 -3.67 -29.75 0.62
CA LEU A 604 -2.26 -29.67 0.20
C LEU A 604 -2.03 -30.30 -1.18
N MET A 605 -2.69 -31.42 -1.48
CA MET A 605 -2.65 -32.04 -2.81
C MET A 605 -3.22 -31.10 -3.88
N ALA A 606 -4.40 -30.52 -3.63
CA ALA A 606 -5.04 -29.60 -4.55
C ALA A 606 -4.22 -28.30 -4.74
N TRP A 607 -3.75 -27.70 -3.66
CA TRP A 607 -2.95 -26.48 -3.66
C TRP A 607 -1.66 -26.63 -4.46
N LYS A 608 -0.92 -27.72 -4.23
CA LYS A 608 0.32 -28.01 -4.94
C LYS A 608 0.11 -28.05 -6.46
N TRP A 609 -0.97 -28.67 -6.91
CA TRP A 609 -1.31 -28.72 -8.34
C TRP A 609 -1.76 -27.36 -8.87
N ALA A 610 -2.56 -26.62 -8.10
CA ALA A 610 -2.98 -25.28 -8.47
C ALA A 610 -1.79 -24.31 -8.66
N VAL A 611 -0.80 -24.32 -7.76
CA VAL A 611 0.43 -23.51 -7.89
C VAL A 611 1.21 -23.90 -9.14
N LYS A 612 1.34 -25.20 -9.42
CA LYS A 612 2.02 -25.70 -10.62
C LYS A 612 1.32 -25.24 -11.90
N GLU A 613 0.01 -25.46 -11.99
CA GLU A 613 -0.79 -25.06 -13.16
C GLU A 613 -0.83 -23.55 -13.35
N GLU A 614 -0.90 -22.78 -12.27
CA GLU A 614 -0.82 -21.33 -12.31
C GLU A 614 0.52 -20.92 -12.90
N ASN A 615 1.66 -21.41 -12.39
CA ASN A 615 2.99 -21.09 -12.92
C ASN A 615 3.16 -21.44 -14.40
N ASP A 616 2.64 -22.59 -14.85
CA ASP A 616 2.72 -23.02 -16.25
C ASP A 616 1.86 -22.15 -17.17
N LYS A 617 0.57 -22.00 -16.84
CA LYS A 617 -0.37 -21.17 -17.59
C LYS A 617 -1.57 -20.80 -16.69
N PRO A 618 -1.61 -19.58 -16.16
CA PRO A 618 -2.72 -19.13 -15.31
C PRO A 618 -4.06 -19.14 -16.05
N ASP A 619 -5.13 -19.43 -15.32
CA ASP A 619 -6.50 -19.53 -15.83
C ASP A 619 -7.50 -19.18 -14.73
N VAL A 620 -8.44 -18.28 -15.04
CA VAL A 620 -9.46 -17.80 -14.10
C VAL A 620 -10.38 -18.89 -13.56
N GLY A 621 -10.53 -20.00 -14.29
CA GLY A 621 -11.38 -21.13 -13.88
C GLY A 621 -10.68 -22.17 -13.01
N CYS A 622 -9.40 -21.96 -12.65
CA CYS A 622 -8.59 -22.91 -11.90
C CYS A 622 -8.12 -22.34 -10.55
N GLY A 623 -7.90 -23.24 -9.58
CA GLY A 623 -7.22 -22.96 -8.32
C GLY A 623 -7.75 -21.72 -7.55
N PRO A 624 -6.84 -20.94 -6.93
CA PRO A 624 -7.19 -19.75 -6.16
C PRO A 624 -7.94 -18.67 -6.97
N MET A 625 -7.65 -18.53 -8.27
CA MET A 625 -8.31 -17.53 -9.13
C MET A 625 -9.81 -17.80 -9.23
N ALA A 626 -10.23 -19.06 -9.32
CA ALA A 626 -11.63 -19.45 -9.42
C ALA A 626 -12.42 -19.22 -8.12
N LEU A 627 -11.77 -19.43 -6.97
CA LEU A 627 -12.39 -19.27 -5.65
C LEU A 627 -12.35 -17.83 -5.13
N ALA A 628 -11.41 -16.99 -5.56
CA ALA A 628 -11.21 -15.65 -5.00
C ALA A 628 -12.50 -14.79 -4.94
N ALA A 629 -13.36 -14.88 -5.96
CA ALA A 629 -14.63 -14.15 -5.98
C ALA A 629 -15.57 -14.60 -4.85
N GLY A 630 -15.64 -15.90 -4.61
CA GLY A 630 -16.43 -16.48 -3.53
C GLY A 630 -15.84 -16.23 -2.16
N LEU A 631 -14.50 -16.23 -2.03
CA LEU A 631 -13.78 -15.86 -0.80
C LEU A 631 -14.22 -14.47 -0.33
N PHE A 632 -14.19 -13.49 -1.24
CA PHE A 632 -14.64 -12.13 -0.95
C PHE A 632 -16.13 -12.09 -0.51
N ASP A 633 -16.98 -12.86 -1.19
CA ASP A 633 -18.42 -12.88 -0.90
C ASP A 633 -18.76 -13.57 0.43
N GLU A 634 -17.96 -14.53 0.89
CA GLU A 634 -18.14 -15.16 2.21
C GLU A 634 -17.48 -14.37 3.34
N ALA A 635 -16.27 -13.84 3.14
CA ALA A 635 -15.55 -13.08 4.17
C ALA A 635 -16.33 -11.87 4.70
N LYS A 636 -17.17 -11.25 3.88
CA LYS A 636 -18.02 -10.12 4.30
C LYS A 636 -19.19 -10.51 5.21
N LYS A 637 -19.53 -11.81 5.32
CA LYS A 637 -20.73 -12.27 6.05
C LYS A 637 -20.51 -12.39 7.55
N ASP A 638 -19.31 -12.81 7.96
CA ASP A 638 -18.93 -12.92 9.36
C ASP A 638 -17.46 -12.53 9.51
N LEU A 639 -17.18 -11.59 10.40
CA LEU A 639 -15.83 -11.07 10.64
C LEU A 639 -15.13 -11.77 11.81
N ASN A 640 -15.80 -12.73 12.46
CA ASN A 640 -15.30 -13.43 13.64
C ASN A 640 -14.89 -14.88 13.35
N ASP A 641 -14.89 -15.30 12.09
CA ASP A 641 -14.41 -16.61 11.66
C ASP A 641 -13.09 -16.48 10.88
N GLY A 642 -12.54 -17.62 10.43
CA GLY A 642 -11.26 -17.67 9.71
C GLY A 642 -11.36 -17.37 8.22
N ILE A 643 -12.53 -16.98 7.68
CA ILE A 643 -12.67 -16.64 6.26
C ILE A 643 -12.36 -15.15 6.09
N PHE A 644 -11.09 -14.85 5.81
CA PHE A 644 -10.61 -13.48 5.73
C PHE A 644 -10.80 -12.84 4.35
N MET A 645 -10.81 -11.51 4.32
CA MET A 645 -10.82 -10.77 3.07
C MET A 645 -9.54 -11.04 2.29
N PRO A 646 -9.60 -11.11 0.94
CA PRO A 646 -8.39 -11.22 0.15
C PRO A 646 -7.50 -9.98 0.40
N GLU A 647 -6.29 -10.19 0.92
CA GLU A 647 -5.33 -9.15 1.28
C GLU A 647 -3.91 -9.54 0.82
N ILE A 648 -3.10 -8.55 0.46
CA ILE A 648 -1.64 -8.67 0.33
C ILE A 648 -0.99 -7.67 1.30
N THR A 649 -0.10 -8.16 2.16
CA THR A 649 0.57 -7.35 3.18
C THR A 649 2.08 -7.34 2.99
N ILE A 650 2.64 -6.13 2.94
CA ILE A 650 4.08 -5.90 2.87
C ILE A 650 4.50 -5.14 4.12
N ASN A 651 5.43 -5.71 4.88
CA ASN A 651 5.98 -5.06 6.05
C ASN A 651 7.48 -4.78 5.87
N ALA A 652 7.80 -3.72 5.16
CA ALA A 652 9.18 -3.31 4.93
C ALA A 652 9.26 -1.82 4.63
N ALA A 653 10.41 -1.20 4.92
CA ALA A 653 10.77 0.08 4.33
C ALA A 653 11.13 -0.13 2.86
N LEU A 654 10.40 0.51 1.95
CA LEU A 654 10.55 0.39 0.51
C LEU A 654 11.22 1.64 -0.03
N VAL A 655 12.41 1.52 -0.63
CA VAL A 655 13.13 2.63 -1.27
C VAL A 655 13.27 2.34 -2.75
N SER A 656 12.67 3.18 -3.59
CA SER A 656 12.75 3.06 -5.05
C SER A 656 13.41 4.28 -5.66
N SER A 657 14.17 4.09 -6.75
CA SER A 657 14.90 5.19 -7.39
C SER A 657 14.24 5.67 -8.68
N THR A 658 13.32 4.91 -9.26
CA THR A 658 12.63 5.28 -10.51
C THR A 658 11.40 6.16 -10.30
N ARG A 659 11.16 7.11 -11.21
CA ARG A 659 9.94 7.94 -11.28
C ARG A 659 8.69 7.11 -11.58
N ARG A 660 7.54 7.48 -11.00
CA ARG A 660 6.23 6.85 -11.31
C ARG A 660 5.85 7.11 -12.76
N SER A 661 5.59 6.05 -13.52
CA SER A 661 5.11 6.11 -14.91
C SER A 661 3.62 6.42 -15.05
N SER A 662 2.83 6.38 -13.96
CA SER A 662 1.38 6.64 -13.96
C SER A 662 1.02 8.07 -13.48
N LEU A 663 -0.08 8.60 -14.04
CA LEU A 663 -0.69 9.88 -13.63
C LEU A 663 -1.68 9.63 -12.48
N PHE A 664 -1.65 10.48 -11.46
CA PHE A 664 -2.66 10.47 -10.39
C PHE A 664 -4.06 10.74 -10.96
N ARG A 665 -5.08 10.06 -10.41
CA ARG A 665 -6.50 10.37 -10.70
C ARG A 665 -7.31 10.40 -9.41
N ILE A 666 -8.25 11.33 -9.33
CA ILE A 666 -9.26 11.42 -8.25
C ILE A 666 -10.43 10.45 -8.53
N GLY A 667 -11.15 10.01 -7.49
CA GLY A 667 -12.36 9.20 -7.64
C GLY A 667 -12.12 7.72 -8.01
N MET A 668 -13.18 6.96 -8.33
CA MET A 668 -13.05 5.62 -8.94
C MET A 668 -12.68 5.78 -10.42
N ALA A 669 -11.39 5.95 -10.72
CA ALA A 669 -10.90 6.08 -12.09
C ALA A 669 -10.04 4.87 -12.47
N SER A 670 -10.41 4.22 -13.58
CA SER A 670 -9.78 3.00 -14.11
C SER A 670 -8.25 2.97 -14.23
N PRO A 671 -7.51 4.08 -14.48
CA PRO A 671 -6.07 3.98 -14.65
C PRO A 671 -5.23 4.35 -13.43
N LYS A 672 -5.79 4.41 -12.21
CA LYS A 672 -4.94 4.49 -11.01
C LYS A 672 -4.09 3.21 -11.00
N THR A 673 -2.78 3.33 -11.17
CA THR A 673 -1.84 2.20 -11.15
C THR A 673 -0.64 2.64 -10.33
N LEU A 674 -0.42 2.00 -9.19
CA LEU A 674 0.72 2.33 -8.33
C LEU A 674 1.79 1.27 -8.51
N ASP A 675 2.56 1.32 -9.61
CA ASP A 675 3.63 0.33 -9.87
C ASP A 675 3.15 -1.13 -9.61
N GLU A 676 1.90 -1.42 -9.97
CA GLU A 676 1.19 -2.67 -9.66
C GLU A 676 0.99 -3.51 -10.92
N ILE A 677 1.01 -4.84 -10.79
CA ILE A 677 0.80 -5.82 -11.86
C ILE A 677 -0.34 -6.75 -11.42
N GLY A 678 -1.34 -7.01 -12.29
CA GLY A 678 -2.34 -8.05 -12.03
C GLY A 678 -3.79 -7.57 -11.82
N ASN A 679 -4.70 -8.54 -11.65
CA ASN A 679 -6.16 -8.42 -11.57
C ASN A 679 -6.76 -7.39 -12.54
N ALA A 680 -6.58 -7.61 -13.84
CA ALA A 680 -6.71 -6.58 -14.85
C ALA A 680 -7.30 -7.13 -16.17
N PRO A 681 -8.35 -6.53 -16.76
CA PRO A 681 -8.90 -6.99 -18.04
C PRO A 681 -7.96 -6.73 -19.23
N GLY A 682 -7.95 -7.63 -20.22
CA GLY A 682 -7.30 -7.40 -21.52
C GLY A 682 -5.79 -7.67 -21.56
N GLY A 683 -5.23 -8.29 -20.52
CA GLY A 683 -3.83 -8.71 -20.41
C GLY A 683 -3.63 -10.22 -20.45
N GLU A 684 -4.65 -11.00 -20.87
CA GLU A 684 -4.68 -12.46 -20.78
C GLU A 684 -3.55 -13.11 -21.58
N ASP A 685 -3.21 -12.52 -22.74
CA ASP A 685 -2.08 -12.95 -23.58
C ASP A 685 -0.71 -12.80 -22.88
N TYR A 686 -0.65 -11.96 -21.83
CA TYR A 686 0.55 -11.71 -21.01
C TYR A 686 0.44 -12.36 -19.63
N GLY A 687 -0.53 -13.25 -19.42
CA GLY A 687 -0.74 -13.93 -18.14
C GLY A 687 -1.42 -13.08 -17.06
N ILE A 688 -1.97 -11.91 -17.42
CA ILE A 688 -2.75 -11.05 -16.52
C ILE A 688 -4.23 -11.35 -16.72
N PHE A 689 -4.91 -11.77 -15.66
CA PHE A 689 -6.33 -12.11 -15.70
C PHE A 689 -7.14 -11.27 -14.73
N HIS A 690 -8.40 -11.01 -15.07
CA HIS A 690 -9.37 -10.37 -14.20
C HIS A 690 -10.21 -11.42 -13.47
N TYR A 691 -9.71 -11.89 -12.33
CA TYR A 691 -10.33 -12.95 -11.53
C TYR A 691 -11.24 -12.40 -10.41
N LEU A 692 -10.99 -11.19 -9.92
CA LEU A 692 -11.88 -10.47 -8.99
C LEU A 692 -12.60 -9.34 -9.71
N LYS A 693 -13.82 -9.63 -10.19
CA LYS A 693 -14.68 -8.66 -10.88
C LYS A 693 -15.45 -7.77 -9.89
N GLU A 694 -15.62 -6.50 -10.26
CA GLU A 694 -16.43 -5.52 -9.53
C GLU A 694 -17.81 -6.07 -9.14
N PRO A 695 -18.32 -5.79 -7.92
CA PRO A 695 -17.80 -4.83 -6.93
C PRO A 695 -16.73 -5.39 -5.96
N ARG A 696 -16.17 -6.58 -6.25
CA ARG A 696 -15.18 -7.24 -5.39
C ARG A 696 -13.81 -6.56 -5.51
N PHE A 697 -13.03 -6.58 -4.44
CA PHE A 697 -11.70 -5.95 -4.41
C PHE A 697 -10.69 -6.74 -3.58
N LEU A 698 -9.41 -6.50 -3.85
CA LEU A 698 -8.28 -6.93 -3.01
C LEU A 698 -7.84 -5.77 -2.09
N ILE A 699 -7.46 -6.10 -0.85
CA ILE A 699 -6.80 -5.16 0.07
C ILE A 699 -5.29 -5.22 -0.16
N GLN A 700 -4.64 -4.07 -0.35
CA GLN A 700 -3.18 -3.97 -0.45
C GLN A 700 -2.64 -3.11 0.68
N ARG A 701 -1.78 -3.69 1.52
CA ARG A 701 -1.32 -3.04 2.75
C ARG A 701 0.20 -2.99 2.82
N VAL A 702 0.73 -1.79 3.07
CA VAL A 702 2.17 -1.58 3.31
C VAL A 702 2.34 -0.93 4.69
N TYR A 703 3.01 -1.62 5.61
CA TYR A 703 3.21 -1.18 6.99
C TYR A 703 4.48 -0.36 7.22
N GLY A 704 5.43 -0.38 6.28
CA GLY A 704 6.66 0.40 6.36
C GLY A 704 6.65 1.66 5.49
N SER A 705 7.71 2.46 5.61
CA SER A 705 7.88 3.70 4.85
C SER A 705 8.13 3.42 3.37
N GLU A 706 7.45 4.12 2.47
CA GLU A 706 7.77 4.13 1.03
C GLU A 706 8.51 5.43 0.70
N ILE A 707 9.78 5.33 0.33
CA ILE A 707 10.64 6.43 -0.13
C ILE A 707 10.84 6.27 -1.63
N ARG A 708 10.56 7.33 -2.40
CA ARG A 708 10.88 7.37 -3.83
C ARG A 708 11.87 8.48 -4.09
N LEU A 709 13.10 8.10 -4.46
CA LEU A 709 14.19 9.03 -4.76
C LEU A 709 14.01 9.70 -6.12
N ALA A 710 13.29 9.05 -7.06
CA ALA A 710 12.97 9.59 -8.39
C ALA A 710 14.19 10.07 -9.20
N THR A 711 15.36 9.46 -8.96
CA THR A 711 16.64 9.73 -9.61
C THR A 711 16.79 9.05 -10.97
N GLN A 712 15.89 8.12 -11.34
CA GLN A 712 15.90 7.42 -12.63
C GLN A 712 14.55 7.51 -13.37
N GLU A 713 14.60 7.47 -14.71
CA GLU A 713 13.41 7.37 -15.56
C GLU A 713 12.95 5.90 -15.70
N PRO A 714 11.64 5.64 -15.88
CA PRO A 714 11.13 4.28 -16.00
C PRO A 714 11.53 3.64 -17.33
N ALA A 715 12.06 2.42 -17.27
CA ALA A 715 12.45 1.64 -18.45
C ALA A 715 11.26 1.20 -19.32
N TYR A 716 10.08 1.09 -18.71
CA TYR A 716 8.81 0.75 -19.37
C TYR A 716 7.64 1.38 -18.62
N PHE A 717 6.53 1.61 -19.32
CA PHE A 717 5.34 2.23 -18.75
C PHE A 717 4.35 1.17 -18.27
N VAL A 718 3.99 1.24 -16.99
CA VAL A 718 2.83 0.50 -16.47
C VAL A 718 1.58 1.26 -16.90
N SER A 719 0.97 0.86 -18.01
CA SER A 719 -0.25 1.51 -18.49
C SER A 719 -1.43 1.06 -17.64
N GLY A 720 -2.10 2.00 -16.96
CA GLY A 720 -3.40 1.77 -16.31
C GLY A 720 -4.53 1.36 -17.27
N LYS A 721 -4.23 1.19 -18.57
CA LYS A 721 -5.12 0.63 -19.61
C LYS A 721 -5.67 -0.74 -19.23
N TYR A 722 -4.88 -1.53 -18.50
CA TYR A 722 -5.26 -2.88 -18.10
C TYR A 722 -5.88 -2.92 -16.70
N SER A 723 -5.81 -1.86 -15.90
CA SER A 723 -6.40 -1.87 -14.55
C SER A 723 -7.93 -1.74 -14.60
N PRO A 724 -8.68 -2.55 -13.83
CA PRO A 724 -10.13 -2.44 -13.75
C PRO A 724 -10.53 -1.09 -13.15
N ALA A 725 -11.76 -0.66 -13.42
CA ALA A 725 -12.32 0.61 -12.94
C ALA A 725 -12.46 0.73 -11.40
N GLY A 726 -12.30 -0.36 -10.64
CA GLY A 726 -12.47 -0.34 -9.18
C GLY A 726 -12.16 -1.66 -8.45
N GLY A 727 -11.20 -2.47 -8.91
CA GLY A 727 -10.94 -3.81 -8.34
C GLY A 727 -9.96 -3.89 -7.15
N LEU A 728 -9.45 -2.76 -6.66
CA LEU A 728 -8.46 -2.70 -5.57
C LEU A 728 -8.84 -1.57 -4.60
N LEU A 729 -9.06 -1.92 -3.32
CA LEU A 729 -9.22 -0.93 -2.26
C LEU A 729 -7.83 -0.41 -1.89
N ARG A 730 -7.45 0.73 -2.45
CA ARG A 730 -6.14 1.34 -2.24
C ARG A 730 -6.24 2.44 -1.18
N ARG A 731 -5.66 2.22 0.00
CA ARG A 731 -5.50 3.29 1.00
C ARG A 731 -4.11 3.92 0.86
N ARG A 732 -3.99 4.94 0.01
CA ARG A 732 -2.86 5.89 0.03
C ARG A 732 -3.40 7.31 -0.09
N VAL A 733 -3.30 8.08 1.00
CA VAL A 733 -3.77 9.47 1.07
C VAL A 733 -2.69 10.44 0.55
N TRP A 734 -1.96 10.13 -0.53
CA TRP A 734 -0.87 11.01 -0.97
C TRP A 734 -0.54 10.88 -2.47
N ASP A 735 -0.66 11.98 -3.21
CA ASP A 735 0.04 12.15 -4.48
C ASP A 735 0.55 13.60 -4.68
N PRO A 736 1.86 13.82 -4.92
CA PRO A 736 2.42 15.14 -5.22
C PRO A 736 2.17 15.67 -6.63
N LYS A 737 1.54 14.91 -7.53
CA LYS A 737 1.37 15.26 -8.95
C LYS A 737 0.13 16.12 -9.26
N MET A 738 -0.65 16.56 -8.28
CA MET A 738 -1.88 17.36 -8.52
C MET A 738 -1.62 18.81 -8.96
N LEU A 739 -0.37 19.29 -8.91
CA LEU A 739 0.01 20.62 -9.35
C LEU A 739 0.41 20.59 -10.84
N THR A 740 -0.56 20.75 -11.73
CA THR A 740 -0.38 20.72 -13.20
C THR A 740 -0.40 22.11 -13.86
N ASN A 741 -0.35 23.19 -13.08
CA ASN A 741 -0.30 24.54 -13.66
C ASN A 741 1.09 24.79 -14.29
N SER A 742 1.11 25.19 -15.57
CA SER A 742 2.34 25.51 -16.32
C SER A 742 3.15 26.65 -15.72
N ASP A 743 2.51 27.51 -14.92
CA ASP A 743 3.13 28.66 -14.28
C ASP A 743 3.53 28.39 -12.82
N PHE A 744 3.31 27.17 -12.33
CA PHE A 744 3.62 26.80 -10.96
C PHE A 744 5.13 26.82 -10.70
N LYS A 745 5.55 27.66 -9.76
CA LYS A 745 6.86 27.59 -9.13
C LYS A 745 6.65 27.17 -7.69
N ALA A 746 7.30 26.09 -7.26
CA ALA A 746 7.28 25.69 -5.86
C ALA A 746 7.73 26.87 -4.98
N PRO A 747 7.12 27.08 -3.81
CA PRO A 747 7.59 28.11 -2.88
C PRO A 747 9.07 27.92 -2.57
N GLU A 748 9.78 29.03 -2.28
CA GLU A 748 11.21 29.02 -1.94
C GLU A 748 11.54 28.13 -0.72
N ILE A 749 10.53 27.81 0.11
CA ILE A 749 10.64 26.95 1.29
C ILE A 749 9.69 25.75 1.15
N PRO A 750 10.21 24.50 1.10
CA PRO A 750 9.36 23.32 1.08
C PRO A 750 8.72 23.11 2.46
N PHE A 751 7.40 22.94 2.51
CA PHE A 751 6.70 22.46 3.70
C PHE A 751 6.19 21.05 3.46
N THR A 752 6.34 20.19 4.48
CA THR A 752 5.74 18.86 4.54
C THR A 752 4.54 18.89 5.46
N TYR A 753 3.47 18.18 5.08
CA TYR A 753 2.27 18.07 5.90
C TYR A 753 2.06 16.60 6.22
N ASN A 754 2.19 16.21 7.49
CA ASN A 754 1.94 14.85 7.95
C ASN A 754 0.49 14.73 8.43
N LEU A 755 -0.19 13.65 8.06
CA LEU A 755 -1.53 13.37 8.58
C LEU A 755 -1.41 12.69 9.95
N LEU A 756 -1.76 13.40 11.03
CA LEU A 756 -1.69 12.88 12.39
C LEU A 756 -2.93 12.07 12.77
N THR A 757 -4.09 12.58 12.38
CA THR A 757 -5.37 11.93 12.65
C THR A 757 -6.21 11.91 11.39
N PHE A 758 -6.99 10.84 11.24
CA PHE A 758 -7.97 10.70 10.20
C PHE A 758 -9.19 10.00 10.81
N SER A 759 -10.34 10.65 10.76
CA SER A 759 -11.61 10.05 11.13
C SER A 759 -12.62 10.28 10.03
N GLU A 760 -13.39 9.25 9.72
CA GLU A 760 -14.47 9.30 8.77
C GLU A 760 -15.78 8.99 9.50
N GLU A 761 -16.83 9.77 9.22
CA GLU A 761 -18.16 9.51 9.73
C GLU A 761 -19.23 9.68 8.66
N THR A 762 -20.33 8.93 8.81
CA THR A 762 -21.53 9.16 8.03
C THR A 762 -22.26 10.38 8.61
N ILE A 763 -22.64 11.32 7.77
CA ILE A 763 -23.43 12.48 8.19
C ILE A 763 -24.81 12.48 7.51
N ASN A 764 -25.74 13.26 8.04
CA ASN A 764 -27.02 13.49 7.39
C ASN A 764 -26.92 14.66 6.39
N LYS A 765 -27.93 14.77 5.53
CA LYS A 765 -28.02 15.85 4.53
C LYS A 765 -28.03 17.24 5.17
N GLU A 766 -28.75 17.43 6.27
CA GLU A 766 -28.81 18.72 6.98
C GLU A 766 -27.42 19.20 7.40
N THR A 767 -26.57 18.28 7.87
CA THR A 767 -25.20 18.56 8.26
C THR A 767 -24.34 18.96 7.05
N TYR A 768 -24.53 18.32 5.90
CA TYR A 768 -23.86 18.66 4.64
C TYR A 768 -24.30 20.02 4.09
N ASP A 769 -25.60 20.32 4.15
CA ASP A 769 -26.18 21.56 3.65
C ASP A 769 -25.80 22.76 4.53
N LYS A 770 -25.66 22.55 5.85
CA LYS A 770 -25.24 23.56 6.82
C LYS A 770 -23.73 23.84 6.80
N PHE A 771 -22.93 22.88 6.32
CA PHE A 771 -21.48 23.01 6.19
C PHE A 771 -21.12 24.12 5.20
#